data_AF-A0A519H0W7-F1
#
_entry.id   AF-A0A519H0W7-F1
#
_cell.length_a   1.000
_cell.length_b   1.000
_cell.length_c   1.000
_cell.angle_alpha   90.00
_cell.angle_beta   90.00
_cell.angle_gamma   90.00
#
_symmetry.space_group_name_H-M   'P 1'
#
loop_
_entity.id
_entity.type
_entity.pdbx_description
1 polymer ?
#
loop_
_entity_poly.entity_id
_entity_poly.type
_entity_poly.pdbx_seq_one_letter_code
_entity_poly.pdbx_strand_id
1 'polypeptide(L)'
;RAVLKQHGKLVESELEARVHAALIAAGELEGWQRWSADKVREDLVAKAEGLLKRPEGQALGGRKMQETLRTLRDQWKQADQGGVPNHALWKRFDEACNEAHKVVEAWLEKVRADAAEHRAHRVALIEEVKAWAAEHAAASDLKAHNRALHQFADRWRDAGHVGEKVFAELQPLWNEAFGAARAPFEAAQKVSLERRQAMIAEAAELGAQPVLRIDAVKALQQRWQVEAQTVPLDRRQEQKLWDAFRAPIDEAFNRKTAEREKASSAMSEHDRHVLEASKALDAANAGGDVQKIRAAVARLEAAIRGEAPPPAPAAAPASVPNPATAPDGPAVGATEIVAPEQAANEFAESAQPSSVPAEDDKGSAASDAPAPRDLVAPEGSADPAADGDTPADEAAAAAPAPAAPPKPAPKPVVAMRGDDRPSSKRNEAAPAARGGGKFGDRRDGRSGPGGDRGRPGGDRGGDRGDRGAPGGGRFGDRPPRFEDRGPRLGDAAFRAQREALERADLALRKLAAQAHGEALSQVMGAWEKRDAAQLPSVQELGRAVTPAVRTAWSQAVGAAPSAGNDAAEALLRLEMAAEVPTPADQLDARRALQLKLLTKRGDPAPVQTWGQDAGKVLAAPHDATSARRLQNALKALLRK
;
A
#
# COMPACT_ATOMS: atom_id res chain seq x y z
N ARG A 1 -43.63 -57.33 86.04
CA ARG A 1 -43.05 -58.68 86.29
C ARG A 1 -42.85 -58.99 87.79
N ALA A 2 -42.07 -58.20 88.55
CA ALA A 2 -41.81 -58.48 89.98
C ALA A 2 -43.08 -58.53 90.85
N VAL A 3 -43.97 -57.54 90.72
CA VAL A 3 -45.27 -57.47 91.43
C VAL A 3 -46.14 -58.70 91.13
N LEU A 4 -46.21 -59.13 89.86
CA LEU A 4 -46.96 -60.32 89.44
C LEU A 4 -46.43 -61.60 90.12
N LYS A 5 -45.10 -61.73 90.24
CA LYS A 5 -44.45 -62.86 90.94
C LYS A 5 -44.76 -62.90 92.45
N GLN A 6 -45.08 -61.75 93.05
CA GLN A 6 -45.38 -61.63 94.49
C GLN A 6 -46.88 -61.75 94.78
N HIS A 7 -47.75 -61.26 93.90
CA HIS A 7 -49.19 -61.12 94.15
C HIS A 7 -50.12 -61.83 93.16
N GLY A 8 -49.60 -62.55 92.15
CA GLY A 8 -50.41 -63.18 91.09
C GLY A 8 -51.54 -64.09 91.60
N LYS A 9 -51.33 -64.78 92.74
CA LYS A 9 -52.35 -65.60 93.42
C LYS A 9 -53.59 -64.83 93.91
N LEU A 10 -53.56 -63.50 93.91
CA LEU A 10 -54.65 -62.61 94.34
C LEU A 10 -55.33 -61.91 93.14
N VAL A 11 -54.98 -62.28 91.91
CA VAL A 11 -55.45 -61.66 90.66
C VAL A 11 -56.30 -62.66 89.89
N GLU A 12 -57.35 -62.19 89.23
CA GLU A 12 -58.18 -63.03 88.35
C GLU A 12 -57.36 -63.58 87.17
N SER A 13 -57.61 -64.84 86.80
CA SER A 13 -56.81 -65.58 85.81
C SER A 13 -56.79 -64.93 84.43
N GLU A 14 -57.89 -64.28 84.01
CA GLU A 14 -57.93 -63.51 82.76
C GLU A 14 -56.98 -62.30 82.79
N LEU A 15 -56.91 -61.59 83.93
CA LEU A 15 -56.06 -60.43 84.08
C LEU A 15 -54.58 -60.84 84.18
N GLU A 16 -54.28 -61.94 84.88
CA GLU A 16 -52.93 -62.53 84.91
C GLU A 16 -52.47 -62.93 83.49
N ALA A 17 -53.33 -63.58 82.70
CA ALA A 17 -53.04 -63.94 81.30
C ALA A 17 -52.80 -62.71 80.42
N ARG A 18 -53.62 -61.65 80.54
CA ARG A 18 -53.43 -60.38 79.79
C ARG A 18 -52.12 -59.68 80.17
N VAL A 19 -51.75 -59.65 81.45
CA VAL A 19 -50.47 -59.05 81.89
C VAL A 19 -49.27 -59.90 81.45
N HIS A 20 -49.39 -61.23 81.43
CA HIS A 20 -48.35 -62.11 80.84
C HIS A 20 -48.17 -61.86 79.34
N ALA A 21 -49.27 -61.78 78.57
CA ALA A 21 -49.20 -61.46 77.14
C ALA A 21 -48.58 -60.08 76.89
N ALA A 22 -48.97 -59.06 77.67
CA ALA A 22 -48.38 -57.73 77.58
C ALA A 22 -46.88 -57.69 77.95
N LEU A 23 -46.44 -58.50 78.92
CA LEU A 23 -45.02 -58.63 79.27
C LEU A 23 -44.20 -59.38 78.21
N ILE A 24 -44.81 -60.33 77.49
CA ILE A 24 -44.17 -61.01 76.35
C ILE A 24 -44.05 -60.03 75.19
N ALA A 25 -45.15 -59.36 74.80
CA ALA A 25 -45.13 -58.35 73.74
C ALA A 25 -44.16 -57.19 74.03
N ALA A 26 -44.08 -56.73 75.30
CA ALA A 26 -43.07 -55.75 75.71
C ALA A 26 -41.63 -56.30 75.59
N GLY A 27 -41.39 -57.55 75.95
CA GLY A 27 -40.10 -58.21 75.79
C GLY A 27 -39.68 -58.42 74.32
N GLU A 28 -40.65 -58.70 73.45
CA GLU A 28 -40.46 -58.79 71.99
C GLU A 28 -40.17 -57.41 71.38
N LEU A 29 -40.88 -56.36 71.81
CA LEU A 29 -40.62 -54.98 71.41
C LEU A 29 -39.25 -54.48 71.91
N GLU A 30 -38.86 -54.77 73.15
CA GLU A 30 -37.51 -54.51 73.67
C GLU A 30 -36.44 -55.27 72.86
N GLY A 31 -36.71 -56.53 72.50
CA GLY A 31 -35.84 -57.35 71.66
C GLY A 31 -35.66 -56.75 70.25
N TRP A 32 -36.75 -56.27 69.65
CA TRP A 32 -36.74 -55.64 68.34
C TRP A 32 -36.08 -54.24 68.34
N GLN A 33 -36.24 -53.47 69.43
CA GLN A 33 -35.51 -52.22 69.65
C GLN A 33 -34.00 -52.47 69.82
N ARG A 34 -33.60 -53.49 70.59
CA ARG A 34 -32.18 -53.88 70.71
C ARG A 34 -31.61 -54.35 69.37
N TRP A 35 -32.33 -55.21 68.65
CA TRP A 35 -31.92 -55.72 67.35
C TRP A 35 -31.80 -54.60 66.30
N SER A 36 -32.75 -53.67 66.24
CA SER A 36 -32.68 -52.54 65.30
C SER A 36 -31.57 -51.54 65.66
N ALA A 37 -31.34 -51.26 66.96
CA ALA A 37 -30.19 -50.46 67.40
C ALA A 37 -28.85 -51.13 67.08
N ASP A 38 -28.71 -52.44 67.33
CA ASP A 38 -27.50 -53.19 66.97
C ASP A 38 -27.31 -53.30 65.45
N LYS A 39 -28.37 -53.39 64.66
CA LYS A 39 -28.30 -53.32 63.19
C LYS A 39 -27.79 -51.96 62.70
N VAL A 40 -28.22 -50.86 63.32
CA VAL A 40 -27.67 -49.52 63.04
C VAL A 40 -26.20 -49.41 63.46
N ARG A 41 -25.80 -50.00 64.61
CA ARG A 41 -24.38 -50.06 65.03
C ARG A 41 -23.52 -50.89 64.07
N GLU A 42 -24.00 -52.04 63.60
CA GLU A 42 -23.32 -52.84 62.57
C GLU A 42 -23.12 -52.04 61.27
N ASP A 43 -24.15 -51.32 60.82
CA ASP A 43 -24.06 -50.49 59.62
C ASP A 43 -23.11 -49.29 59.81
N LEU A 44 -22.98 -48.75 61.02
CA LEU A 44 -21.99 -47.71 61.36
C LEU A 44 -20.56 -48.27 61.41
N VAL A 45 -20.35 -49.47 61.97
CA VAL A 45 -19.05 -50.19 61.91
C VAL A 45 -18.67 -50.45 60.45
N ALA A 46 -19.59 -50.96 59.63
CA ALA A 46 -19.34 -51.22 58.21
C ALA A 46 -18.99 -49.95 57.43
N LYS A 47 -19.64 -48.81 57.74
CA LYS A 47 -19.29 -47.50 57.16
C LYS A 47 -17.90 -47.02 57.60
N ALA A 48 -17.56 -47.14 58.89
CA ALA A 48 -16.26 -46.73 59.43
C ALA A 48 -15.10 -47.58 58.84
N GLU A 49 -15.22 -48.91 58.85
CA GLU A 49 -14.25 -49.80 58.19
C GLU A 49 -14.16 -49.55 56.67
N GLY A 50 -15.28 -49.18 56.04
CA GLY A 50 -15.37 -48.85 54.62
C GLY A 50 -14.69 -47.53 54.22
N LEU A 51 -14.34 -46.65 55.17
CA LEU A 51 -13.55 -45.44 54.90
C LEU A 51 -12.11 -45.80 54.51
N LEU A 52 -11.55 -46.85 55.10
CA LEU A 52 -10.17 -47.30 54.89
C LEU A 52 -10.06 -48.33 53.76
N LYS A 53 -11.07 -49.19 53.59
CA LYS A 53 -11.08 -50.31 52.61
C LYS A 53 -11.57 -49.90 51.21
N ARG A 54 -11.42 -48.63 50.85
CA ARG A 54 -11.95 -48.02 49.63
C ARG A 54 -11.01 -48.30 48.43
N PRO A 55 -11.51 -48.69 47.24
CA PRO A 55 -10.64 -48.90 46.08
C PRO A 55 -9.91 -47.63 45.65
N GLU A 56 -8.70 -47.80 45.11
CA GLU A 56 -7.86 -46.72 44.59
C GLU A 56 -8.62 -45.89 43.54
N GLY A 57 -8.47 -44.57 43.60
CA GLY A 57 -9.25 -43.62 42.79
C GLY A 57 -10.63 -43.23 43.34
N GLN A 58 -11.16 -43.91 44.37
CA GLN A 58 -12.40 -43.49 45.07
C GLN A 58 -12.17 -42.92 46.47
N ALA A 59 -10.91 -42.81 46.93
CA ALA A 59 -10.56 -42.31 48.25
C ALA A 59 -11.19 -40.94 48.55
N LEU A 60 -11.63 -40.75 49.80
CA LEU A 60 -12.19 -39.49 50.27
C LEU A 60 -11.03 -38.51 50.57
N GLY A 61 -11.08 -37.30 50.03
CA GLY A 61 -10.13 -36.25 50.39
C GLY A 61 -10.21 -35.91 51.89
N GLY A 62 -9.10 -35.53 52.50
CA GLY A 62 -8.95 -35.48 53.96
C GLY A 62 -10.00 -34.63 54.71
N ARG A 63 -10.39 -33.47 54.18
CA ARG A 63 -11.51 -32.66 54.71
C ARG A 63 -12.82 -33.47 54.79
N LYS A 64 -13.16 -34.15 53.70
CA LYS A 64 -14.38 -34.97 53.61
C LYS A 64 -14.29 -36.21 54.52
N MET A 65 -13.09 -36.78 54.66
CA MET A 65 -12.83 -37.85 55.64
C MET A 65 -13.11 -37.36 57.08
N GLN A 66 -12.54 -36.21 57.46
CA GLN A 66 -12.74 -35.57 58.76
C GLN A 66 -14.23 -35.28 59.06
N GLU A 67 -14.95 -34.71 58.09
CA GLU A 67 -16.39 -34.45 58.18
C GLU A 67 -17.21 -35.75 58.33
N THR A 68 -16.86 -36.82 57.58
CA THR A 68 -17.51 -38.13 57.75
C THR A 68 -17.23 -38.78 59.09
N LEU A 69 -16.01 -38.65 59.65
CA LEU A 69 -15.68 -39.17 60.98
C LEU A 69 -16.44 -38.43 62.09
N ARG A 70 -16.57 -37.10 62.00
CA ARG A 70 -17.42 -36.32 62.91
C ARG A 70 -18.86 -36.84 62.87
N THR A 71 -19.41 -36.97 61.66
CA THR A 71 -20.78 -37.41 61.43
C THR A 71 -21.03 -38.84 61.92
N LEU A 72 -20.12 -39.79 61.65
CA LEU A 72 -20.22 -41.16 62.16
C LEU A 72 -20.18 -41.22 63.68
N ARG A 73 -19.30 -40.44 64.33
CA ARG A 73 -19.22 -40.38 65.79
C ARG A 73 -20.49 -39.81 66.41
N ASP A 74 -21.10 -38.81 65.79
CA ASP A 74 -22.36 -38.23 66.27
C ASP A 74 -23.57 -39.14 65.99
N GLN A 75 -23.59 -39.85 64.85
CA GLN A 75 -24.57 -40.91 64.59
C GLN A 75 -24.44 -42.09 65.56
N TRP A 76 -23.21 -42.47 65.95
CA TRP A 76 -22.99 -43.47 67.00
C TRP A 76 -23.56 -43.02 68.34
N LYS A 77 -23.27 -41.78 68.76
CA LYS A 77 -23.85 -41.21 70.00
C LYS A 77 -25.39 -41.16 69.97
N GLN A 78 -26.00 -40.95 68.80
CA GLN A 78 -27.46 -40.99 68.65
C GLN A 78 -28.01 -42.42 68.75
N ALA A 79 -27.36 -43.39 68.09
CA ALA A 79 -27.75 -44.81 68.16
C ALA A 79 -27.56 -45.42 69.57
N ASP A 80 -26.68 -44.86 70.39
CA ASP A 80 -26.41 -45.34 71.75
C ASP A 80 -27.35 -44.75 72.81
N GLN A 81 -28.14 -43.70 72.49
CA GLN A 81 -29.12 -43.08 73.39
C GLN A 81 -30.38 -43.93 73.55
N GLY A 82 -30.29 -44.99 74.35
CA GLY A 82 -31.43 -45.78 74.81
C GLY A 82 -31.31 -47.30 74.68
N GLY A 83 -30.21 -47.82 74.12
CA GLY A 83 -29.95 -49.25 73.99
C GLY A 83 -29.08 -49.83 75.11
N VAL A 84 -29.08 -51.17 75.26
CA VAL A 84 -28.05 -51.86 76.05
C VAL A 84 -26.71 -51.74 75.29
N PRO A 85 -25.58 -51.37 75.94
CA PRO A 85 -24.31 -51.18 75.25
C PRO A 85 -23.74 -52.47 74.65
N ASN A 86 -23.37 -52.43 73.36
CA ASN A 86 -22.68 -53.53 72.69
C ASN A 86 -21.18 -53.20 72.55
N HIS A 87 -20.41 -53.53 73.60
CA HIS A 87 -18.99 -53.19 73.69
C HIS A 87 -18.12 -53.78 72.56
N ALA A 88 -18.53 -54.91 71.96
CA ALA A 88 -17.78 -55.55 70.87
C ALA A 88 -17.91 -54.76 69.56
N LEU A 89 -19.12 -54.29 69.23
CA LEU A 89 -19.33 -53.39 68.08
C LEU A 89 -18.68 -52.02 68.33
N TRP A 90 -18.79 -51.48 69.55
CA TRP A 90 -18.14 -50.21 69.90
C TRP A 90 -16.62 -50.27 69.72
N LYS A 91 -15.95 -51.32 70.20
CA LYS A 91 -14.49 -51.46 70.06
C LYS A 91 -14.07 -51.47 68.59
N ARG A 92 -14.79 -52.20 67.72
CA ARG A 92 -14.51 -52.23 66.27
C ARG A 92 -14.74 -50.88 65.59
N PHE A 93 -15.80 -50.18 66.00
CA PHE A 93 -16.09 -48.83 65.51
C PHE A 93 -14.99 -47.83 65.91
N ASP A 94 -14.60 -47.83 67.19
CA ASP A 94 -13.57 -46.96 67.74
C ASP A 94 -12.19 -47.23 67.10
N GLU A 95 -11.81 -48.50 66.94
CA GLU A 95 -10.58 -48.91 66.25
C GLU A 95 -10.54 -48.40 64.80
N ALA A 96 -11.61 -48.62 64.02
CA ALA A 96 -11.71 -48.11 62.65
C ALA A 96 -11.73 -46.57 62.56
N CYS A 97 -12.40 -45.89 63.50
CA CYS A 97 -12.40 -44.43 63.58
C CYS A 97 -11.02 -43.87 63.96
N ASN A 98 -10.29 -44.50 64.87
CA ASN A 98 -8.94 -44.10 65.27
C ASN A 98 -7.92 -44.33 64.15
N GLU A 99 -8.04 -45.41 63.38
CA GLU A 99 -7.22 -45.63 62.18
C GLU A 99 -7.48 -44.58 61.10
N ALA A 100 -8.75 -44.27 60.82
CA ALA A 100 -9.12 -43.21 59.88
C ALA A 100 -8.74 -41.80 60.38
N HIS A 101 -8.72 -41.57 61.70
CA HIS A 101 -8.24 -40.32 62.29
C HIS A 101 -6.77 -40.06 61.98
N LYS A 102 -5.91 -41.09 62.08
CA LYS A 102 -4.47 -40.99 61.73
C LYS A 102 -4.24 -40.56 60.28
N VAL A 103 -5.11 -41.00 59.35
CA VAL A 103 -5.06 -40.57 57.94
C VAL A 103 -5.42 -39.09 57.80
N VAL A 104 -6.39 -38.60 58.59
CA VAL A 104 -6.74 -37.17 58.65
C VAL A 104 -5.63 -36.35 59.30
N GLU A 105 -5.00 -36.83 60.37
CA GLU A 105 -3.86 -36.18 61.01
C GLU A 105 -2.69 -36.02 60.04
N ALA A 106 -2.26 -37.09 59.37
CA ALA A 106 -1.20 -37.03 58.36
C ALA A 106 -1.55 -36.08 57.19
N TRP A 107 -2.82 -35.99 56.80
CA TRP A 107 -3.27 -35.01 55.81
C TRP A 107 -3.23 -33.57 56.35
N LEU A 108 -3.64 -33.32 57.59
CA LEU A 108 -3.58 -32.00 58.22
C LEU A 108 -2.14 -31.52 58.45
N GLU A 109 -1.24 -32.43 58.84
CA GLU A 109 0.20 -32.15 58.93
C GLU A 109 0.77 -31.78 57.56
N LYS A 110 0.41 -32.54 56.51
CA LYS A 110 0.80 -32.19 55.14
C LYS A 110 0.26 -30.82 54.72
N VAL A 111 -1.04 -30.54 54.91
CA VAL A 111 -1.64 -29.23 54.55
C VAL A 111 -0.95 -28.08 55.29
N ARG A 112 -0.57 -28.29 56.56
CA ARG A 112 0.19 -27.30 57.34
C ARG A 112 1.62 -27.12 56.82
N ALA A 113 2.28 -28.20 56.39
CA ALA A 113 3.60 -28.15 55.77
C ALA A 113 3.55 -27.43 54.41
N ASP A 114 2.66 -27.85 53.50
CA ASP A 114 2.44 -27.24 52.18
C ASP A 114 2.16 -25.71 52.33
N ALA A 115 1.30 -25.32 53.29
CA ALA A 115 1.01 -23.90 53.57
C ALA A 115 2.21 -23.12 54.13
N ALA A 116 3.08 -23.76 54.92
CA ALA A 116 4.31 -23.16 55.43
C ALA A 116 5.35 -23.01 54.31
N GLU A 117 5.47 -23.98 53.40
CA GLU A 117 6.33 -23.92 52.21
C GLU A 117 5.86 -22.82 51.25
N HIS A 118 4.56 -22.72 50.96
CA HIS A 118 4.00 -21.66 50.13
C HIS A 118 4.22 -20.27 50.75
N ARG A 119 4.08 -20.13 52.08
CA ARG A 119 4.41 -18.88 52.80
C ARG A 119 5.91 -18.54 52.66
N ALA A 120 6.79 -19.52 52.88
CA ALA A 120 8.24 -19.33 52.78
C ALA A 120 8.66 -18.95 51.35
N HIS A 121 8.10 -19.59 50.34
CA HIS A 121 8.35 -19.27 48.93
C HIS A 121 7.89 -17.85 48.57
N ARG A 122 6.70 -17.43 49.03
CA ARG A 122 6.20 -16.06 48.82
C ARG A 122 7.09 -15.00 49.49
N VAL A 123 7.56 -15.25 50.71
CA VAL A 123 8.50 -14.35 51.40
C VAL A 123 9.86 -14.30 50.69
N ALA A 124 10.40 -15.45 50.27
CA ALA A 124 11.64 -15.51 49.51
C ALA A 124 11.55 -14.74 48.18
N LEU A 125 10.41 -14.84 47.47
CA LEU A 125 10.19 -14.10 46.22
C LEU A 125 10.10 -12.58 46.44
N ILE A 126 9.54 -12.12 47.57
CA ILE A 126 9.53 -10.69 47.92
C ILE A 126 10.96 -10.18 48.13
N GLU A 127 11.80 -10.91 48.88
CA GLU A 127 13.19 -10.51 49.10
C GLU A 127 14.05 -10.61 47.83
N GLU A 128 13.80 -11.62 46.97
CA GLU A 128 14.43 -11.73 45.65
C GLU A 128 14.09 -10.53 44.77
N VAL A 129 12.82 -10.09 44.73
CA VAL A 129 12.39 -8.91 43.97
C VAL A 129 13.00 -7.62 44.54
N LYS A 130 13.12 -7.48 45.87
CA LYS A 130 13.80 -6.33 46.50
C LYS A 130 15.28 -6.26 46.12
N ALA A 131 16.00 -7.38 46.22
CA ALA A 131 17.41 -7.46 45.85
C ALA A 131 17.59 -7.15 44.36
N TRP A 132 16.79 -7.78 43.49
CA TRP A 132 16.81 -7.54 42.06
C TRP A 132 16.52 -6.07 41.70
N ALA A 133 15.52 -5.44 42.35
CA ALA A 133 15.19 -4.03 42.15
C ALA A 133 16.34 -3.09 42.53
N ALA A 134 17.08 -3.39 43.61
CA ALA A 134 18.24 -2.61 44.03
C ALA A 134 19.41 -2.73 43.02
N GLU A 135 19.67 -3.93 42.50
CA GLU A 135 20.68 -4.17 41.47
C GLU A 135 20.31 -3.52 40.12
N HIS A 136 19.03 -3.53 39.76
CA HIS A 136 18.51 -3.09 38.46
C HIS A 136 17.95 -1.65 38.47
N ALA A 137 18.23 -0.88 39.52
CA ALA A 137 17.77 0.51 39.67
C ALA A 137 18.20 1.44 38.51
N ALA A 138 19.29 1.10 37.82
CA ALA A 138 19.82 1.81 36.64
C ALA A 138 19.86 0.93 35.38
N ALA A 139 18.92 -0.02 35.23
CA ALA A 139 18.91 -0.98 34.12
C ALA A 139 18.91 -0.30 32.74
N SER A 140 19.82 -0.73 31.87
CA SER A 140 19.98 -0.22 30.50
C SER A 140 19.16 -0.98 29.45
N ASP A 141 18.82 -2.25 29.68
CA ASP A 141 17.93 -3.05 28.81
C ASP A 141 16.52 -3.13 29.40
N LEU A 142 15.67 -2.21 28.97
CA LEU A 142 14.26 -2.13 29.38
C LEU A 142 13.42 -3.33 28.89
N LYS A 143 13.84 -4.05 27.84
CA LYS A 143 13.15 -5.26 27.36
C LYS A 143 13.46 -6.45 28.25
N ALA A 144 14.72 -6.62 28.66
CA ALA A 144 15.08 -7.61 29.68
C ALA A 144 14.40 -7.31 31.01
N HIS A 145 14.42 -6.04 31.46
CA HIS A 145 13.75 -5.59 32.69
C HIS A 145 12.25 -5.92 32.70
N ASN A 146 11.54 -5.58 31.61
CA ASN A 146 10.12 -5.88 31.47
C ASN A 146 9.83 -7.40 31.47
N ARG A 147 10.62 -8.22 30.77
CA ARG A 147 10.49 -9.69 30.81
C ARG A 147 10.70 -10.26 32.20
N ALA A 148 11.68 -9.77 32.96
CA ALA A 148 11.93 -10.18 34.33
C ALA A 148 10.73 -9.83 35.24
N LEU A 149 10.15 -8.63 35.10
CA LEU A 149 8.94 -8.24 35.82
C LEU A 149 7.76 -9.20 35.54
N HIS A 150 7.53 -9.60 34.28
CA HIS A 150 6.53 -10.63 33.97
C HIS A 150 6.84 -11.99 34.61
N GLN A 151 8.10 -12.43 34.60
CA GLN A 151 8.51 -13.68 35.25
C GLN A 151 8.28 -13.65 36.77
N PHE A 152 8.53 -12.52 37.43
CA PHE A 152 8.23 -12.33 38.86
C PHE A 152 6.72 -12.34 39.14
N ALA A 153 5.90 -11.68 38.32
CA ALA A 153 4.44 -11.75 38.44
C ALA A 153 3.91 -13.19 38.27
N ASP A 154 4.42 -13.92 37.28
CA ASP A 154 4.01 -15.29 37.01
C ASP A 154 4.42 -16.21 38.17
N ARG A 155 5.67 -16.10 38.67
CA ARG A 155 6.13 -16.82 39.87
C ARG A 155 5.31 -16.49 41.13
N TRP A 156 4.86 -15.25 41.33
CA TRP A 156 4.01 -14.88 42.47
C TRP A 156 2.61 -15.50 42.40
N ARG A 157 2.04 -15.64 41.19
CA ARG A 157 0.77 -16.37 40.99
C ARG A 157 0.97 -17.86 41.24
N ASP A 158 2.07 -18.42 40.76
CA ASP A 158 2.35 -19.86 40.80
C ASP A 158 2.98 -20.32 42.14
N ALA A 159 3.27 -19.40 43.08
CA ALA A 159 3.89 -19.67 44.38
C ALA A 159 3.04 -20.49 45.40
N GLY A 160 1.88 -21.01 44.98
CA GLY A 160 0.97 -21.79 45.83
C GLY A 160 0.04 -20.93 46.70
N HIS A 161 -0.99 -21.56 47.24
CA HIS A 161 -2.01 -20.88 48.05
C HIS A 161 -1.55 -20.73 49.52
N VAL A 162 -1.87 -19.59 50.12
CA VAL A 162 -1.69 -19.34 51.56
C VAL A 162 -3.00 -18.80 52.12
N GLY A 163 -3.31 -19.11 53.38
CA GLY A 163 -4.56 -18.67 54.01
C GLY A 163 -4.72 -17.15 53.99
N GLU A 164 -5.95 -16.68 53.82
CA GLU A 164 -6.30 -15.28 53.52
C GLU A 164 -5.58 -14.25 54.40
N LYS A 165 -5.52 -14.48 55.73
CA LYS A 165 -4.83 -13.58 56.68
C LYS A 165 -3.35 -13.40 56.34
N VAL A 166 -2.65 -14.49 56.01
CA VAL A 166 -1.24 -14.46 55.61
C VAL A 166 -1.08 -13.84 54.22
N PHE A 167 -2.04 -14.07 53.31
CA PHE A 167 -2.04 -13.42 52.01
C PHE A 167 -2.18 -11.89 52.15
N ALA A 168 -3.10 -11.42 53.00
CA ALA A 168 -3.32 -10.00 53.27
C ALA A 168 -2.12 -9.31 53.94
N GLU A 169 -1.31 -10.03 54.73
CA GLU A 169 -0.03 -9.54 55.25
C GLU A 169 1.06 -9.43 54.16
N LEU A 170 1.14 -10.41 53.26
CA LEU A 170 2.21 -10.50 52.26
C LEU A 170 1.94 -9.67 50.99
N GLN A 171 0.67 -9.51 50.59
CA GLN A 171 0.29 -8.76 49.38
C GLN A 171 0.75 -7.29 49.36
N PRO A 172 0.65 -6.48 50.44
CA PRO A 172 1.18 -5.12 50.43
C PRO A 172 2.72 -5.10 50.33
N LEU A 173 3.42 -6.02 51.01
CA LEU A 173 4.88 -6.14 50.93
C LEU A 173 5.35 -6.53 49.52
N TRP A 174 4.60 -7.40 48.84
CA TRP A 174 4.79 -7.72 47.43
C TRP A 174 4.55 -6.49 46.54
N ASN A 175 3.42 -5.79 46.71
CA ASN A 175 3.09 -4.60 45.92
C ASN A 175 4.14 -3.49 46.07
N GLU A 176 4.68 -3.28 47.27
CA GLU A 176 5.75 -2.31 47.54
C GLU A 176 7.06 -2.71 46.83
N ALA A 177 7.55 -3.95 47.06
CA ALA A 177 8.77 -4.46 46.45
C ALA A 177 8.70 -4.46 44.92
N PHE A 178 7.55 -4.89 44.38
CA PHE A 178 7.33 -5.00 42.94
C PHE A 178 7.05 -3.64 42.28
N GLY A 179 6.46 -2.69 43.01
CA GLY A 179 6.37 -1.29 42.60
C GLY A 179 7.75 -0.63 42.50
N ALA A 180 8.62 -0.85 43.50
CA ALA A 180 10.01 -0.39 43.45
C ALA A 180 10.78 -1.01 42.25
N ALA A 181 10.55 -2.29 41.96
CA ALA A 181 11.11 -2.98 40.80
C ALA A 181 10.61 -2.41 39.45
N ARG A 182 9.40 -1.84 39.40
CA ARG A 182 8.80 -1.23 38.20
C ARG A 182 9.21 0.22 37.97
N ALA A 183 9.44 0.97 39.05
CA ALA A 183 9.65 2.42 38.98
C ALA A 183 10.70 2.88 37.95
N PRO A 184 11.86 2.21 37.76
CA PRO A 184 12.84 2.58 36.73
C PRO A 184 12.27 2.43 35.30
N PHE A 185 11.49 1.38 35.05
CA PHE A 185 10.87 1.11 33.75
C PHE A 185 9.74 2.10 33.45
N GLU A 186 8.87 2.38 34.42
CA GLU A 186 7.79 3.37 34.27
C GLU A 186 8.33 4.79 34.09
N ALA A 187 9.40 5.15 34.80
CA ALA A 187 10.10 6.42 34.61
C ALA A 187 10.71 6.54 33.20
N ALA A 188 11.34 5.47 32.69
CA ALA A 188 11.86 5.44 31.33
C ALA A 188 10.75 5.52 30.26
N GLN A 189 9.62 4.83 30.47
CA GLN A 189 8.44 4.95 29.61
C GLN A 189 7.90 6.40 29.59
N LYS A 190 7.77 7.05 30.74
CA LYS A 190 7.32 8.45 30.82
C LYS A 190 8.22 9.40 30.04
N VAL A 191 9.54 9.29 30.23
CA VAL A 191 10.52 10.10 29.47
C VAL A 191 10.46 9.81 27.97
N SER A 192 10.23 8.55 27.56
CA SER A 192 10.03 8.20 26.15
C SER A 192 8.76 8.83 25.56
N LEU A 193 7.66 8.81 26.30
CA LEU A 193 6.40 9.44 25.89
C LEU A 193 6.58 10.96 25.68
N GLU A 194 7.26 11.63 26.60
CA GLU A 194 7.59 13.06 26.49
C GLU A 194 8.46 13.35 25.25
N ARG A 195 9.48 12.52 24.98
CA ARG A 195 10.30 12.63 23.74
C ARG A 195 9.51 12.38 22.47
N ARG A 196 8.63 11.38 22.44
CA ARG A 196 7.74 11.09 21.29
C ARG A 196 6.76 12.24 21.05
N GLN A 197 6.21 12.84 22.11
CA GLN A 197 5.37 14.04 22.00
C GLN A 197 6.14 15.25 21.46
N ALA A 198 7.39 15.47 21.91
CA ALA A 198 8.26 16.50 21.35
C ALA A 198 8.57 16.25 19.86
N MET A 199 8.79 14.99 19.45
CA MET A 199 8.96 14.62 18.04
C MET A 199 7.69 14.81 17.20
N ILE A 200 6.49 14.64 17.77
CA ILE A 200 5.22 14.97 17.11
C ILE A 200 5.09 16.49 16.90
N ALA A 201 5.48 17.30 17.89
CA ALA A 201 5.50 18.76 17.74
C ALA A 201 6.50 19.20 16.66
N GLU A 202 7.71 18.64 16.63
CA GLU A 202 8.69 18.90 15.57
C GLU A 202 8.18 18.45 14.19
N ALA A 203 7.45 17.33 14.11
CA ALA A 203 6.81 16.87 12.87
C ALA A 203 5.74 17.85 12.38
N ALA A 204 4.94 18.44 13.28
CA ALA A 204 3.96 19.48 12.96
C ALA A 204 4.62 20.76 12.44
N GLU A 205 5.70 21.22 13.09
CA GLU A 205 6.47 22.37 12.63
C GLU A 205 7.13 22.15 11.26
N LEU A 206 7.70 20.95 11.01
CA LEU A 206 8.27 20.59 9.72
C LEU A 206 7.19 20.45 8.63
N GLY A 207 6.02 19.91 8.96
CA GLY A 207 4.88 19.80 8.04
C GLY A 207 4.31 21.16 7.64
N ALA A 208 4.28 22.11 8.57
CA ALA A 208 3.82 23.48 8.32
C ALA A 208 4.75 24.31 7.40
N GLN A 209 6.00 23.87 7.16
CA GLN A 209 6.94 24.60 6.30
C GLN A 209 6.48 24.59 4.83
N PRO A 210 6.61 25.73 4.10
CA PRO A 210 6.22 25.81 2.69
C PRO A 210 7.15 24.99 1.77
N VAL A 211 8.38 24.72 2.21
CA VAL A 211 9.33 23.85 1.51
C VAL A 211 9.66 22.66 2.41
N LEU A 212 9.11 21.50 2.09
CA LEU A 212 9.30 20.29 2.88
C LEU A 212 10.76 19.79 2.82
N ARG A 213 11.48 19.91 3.95
CA ARG A 213 12.88 19.49 4.09
C ARG A 213 12.97 17.97 4.33
N ILE A 214 13.07 17.20 3.24
CA ILE A 214 13.07 15.73 3.25
C ILE A 214 14.13 15.15 4.21
N ASP A 215 15.32 15.74 4.28
CA ASP A 215 16.40 15.23 5.12
C ASP A 215 16.13 15.43 6.62
N ALA A 216 15.44 16.51 7.00
CA ALA A 216 14.98 16.73 8.36
C ALA A 216 13.88 15.73 8.75
N VAL A 217 12.94 15.43 7.84
CA VAL A 217 11.92 14.40 8.03
C VAL A 217 12.57 13.01 8.22
N LYS A 218 13.58 12.65 7.41
CA LYS A 218 14.34 11.41 7.57
C LYS A 218 15.07 11.34 8.92
N ALA A 219 15.75 12.42 9.33
CA ALA A 219 16.45 12.48 10.62
C ALA A 219 15.48 12.37 11.81
N LEU A 220 14.28 12.93 11.69
CA LEU A 220 13.22 12.80 12.69
C LEU A 220 12.64 11.37 12.74
N GLN A 221 12.39 10.74 11.59
CA GLN A 221 11.98 9.32 11.51
C GLN A 221 13.02 8.37 12.11
N GLN A 222 14.31 8.62 11.90
CA GLN A 222 15.39 7.82 12.51
C GLN A 222 15.42 7.98 14.05
N ARG A 223 15.28 9.20 14.57
CA ARG A 223 15.16 9.43 16.03
C ARG A 223 13.94 8.71 16.61
N TRP A 224 12.80 8.73 15.91
CA TRP A 224 11.61 7.98 16.30
C TRP A 224 11.85 6.48 16.34
N GLN A 225 12.48 5.90 15.31
CA GLN A 225 12.78 4.48 15.25
C GLN A 225 13.70 4.02 16.39
N VAL A 226 14.74 4.80 16.72
CA VAL A 226 15.63 4.50 17.84
C VAL A 226 14.86 4.51 19.17
N GLU A 227 14.10 5.58 19.45
CA GLU A 227 13.33 5.72 20.69
C GLU A 227 12.24 4.64 20.84
N ALA A 228 11.61 4.24 19.73
CA ALA A 228 10.65 3.12 19.66
C ALA A 228 11.32 1.76 19.92
N GLN A 229 12.52 1.53 19.39
CA GLN A 229 13.25 0.29 19.62
C GLN A 229 13.82 0.19 21.04
N THR A 230 14.21 1.29 21.68
CA THR A 230 14.81 1.30 23.02
C THR A 230 13.79 1.13 24.14
N VAL A 231 12.62 1.76 24.03
CA VAL A 231 11.62 1.79 25.12
C VAL A 231 10.33 1.08 24.69
N PRO A 232 10.04 -0.12 25.23
CA PRO A 232 8.78 -0.81 24.98
C PRO A 232 7.59 -0.01 25.53
N LEU A 233 6.55 0.16 24.71
CA LEU A 233 5.25 0.71 25.11
C LEU A 233 4.14 -0.27 24.72
N ASP A 234 2.91 -0.01 25.20
CA ASP A 234 1.74 -0.71 24.68
C ASP A 234 1.53 -0.41 23.19
N ARG A 235 1.17 -1.46 22.42
CA ARG A 235 1.01 -1.40 20.97
C ARG A 235 -0.07 -0.42 20.52
N ARG A 236 -1.16 -0.25 21.28
CA ARG A 236 -2.24 0.70 20.92
C ARG A 236 -1.81 2.14 21.20
N GLN A 237 -1.11 2.37 22.31
CA GLN A 237 -0.55 3.68 22.63
C GLN A 237 0.52 4.09 21.61
N GLU A 238 1.41 3.16 21.23
CA GLU A 238 2.43 3.39 20.21
C GLU A 238 1.81 3.69 18.83
N GLN A 239 0.81 2.91 18.40
CA GLN A 239 0.09 3.17 17.15
C GLN A 239 -0.52 4.58 17.14
N LYS A 240 -1.21 4.99 18.21
CA LYS A 240 -1.82 6.33 18.32
C LYS A 240 -0.78 7.45 18.23
N LEU A 241 0.38 7.26 18.85
CA LEU A 241 1.50 8.22 18.79
C LEU A 241 2.13 8.26 17.40
N TRP A 242 2.25 7.12 16.73
CA TRP A 242 2.78 7.02 15.36
C TRP A 242 1.87 7.66 14.31
N ASP A 243 0.56 7.45 14.42
CA ASP A 243 -0.43 8.07 13.53
C ASP A 243 -0.43 9.60 13.71
N ALA A 244 -0.34 10.08 14.96
CA ALA A 244 -0.19 11.51 15.28
C ALA A 244 1.13 12.10 14.77
N PHE A 245 2.22 11.33 14.77
CA PHE A 245 3.52 11.72 14.22
C PHE A 245 3.51 11.81 12.69
N ARG A 246 2.86 10.85 12.01
CA ARG A 246 2.79 10.79 10.55
C ARG A 246 1.86 11.83 9.95
N ALA A 247 0.68 12.03 10.53
CA ALA A 247 -0.37 12.90 9.99
C ALA A 247 0.13 14.27 9.44
N PRO A 248 0.91 15.10 10.17
CA PRO A 248 1.38 16.38 9.65
C PRO A 248 2.40 16.27 8.51
N ILE A 249 3.19 15.18 8.46
CA ILE A 249 4.15 14.91 7.39
C ILE A 249 3.41 14.46 6.13
N ASP A 250 2.48 13.52 6.27
CA ASP A 250 1.68 12.98 5.18
C ASP A 250 0.79 14.06 4.56
N GLU A 251 0.17 14.94 5.36
CA GLU A 251 -0.57 16.10 4.86
C GLU A 251 0.32 17.03 4.02
N ALA A 252 1.55 17.30 4.47
CA ALA A 252 2.48 18.17 3.77
C ALA A 252 3.01 17.56 2.46
N PHE A 253 3.20 16.23 2.40
CA PHE A 253 3.44 15.52 1.14
C PHE A 253 2.21 15.56 0.21
N ASN A 254 1.01 15.35 0.74
CA ASN A 254 -0.23 15.41 -0.03
C ASN A 254 -0.48 16.80 -0.64
N ARG A 255 -0.21 17.89 0.11
CA ARG A 255 -0.25 19.26 -0.43
C ARG A 255 0.71 19.43 -1.61
N LYS A 256 1.96 18.98 -1.49
CA LYS A 256 2.97 19.04 -2.55
C LYS A 256 2.60 18.19 -3.78
N THR A 257 1.95 17.04 -3.58
CA THR A 257 1.44 16.21 -4.67
C THR A 257 0.27 16.90 -5.38
N ALA A 258 -0.70 17.43 -4.64
CA ALA A 258 -1.84 18.18 -5.20
C ALA A 258 -1.40 19.45 -5.94
N GLU A 259 -0.34 20.15 -5.50
CA GLU A 259 0.27 21.27 -6.22
C GLU A 259 0.91 20.82 -7.55
N ARG A 260 1.61 19.68 -7.56
CA ARG A 260 2.17 19.09 -8.78
C ARG A 260 1.09 18.62 -9.75
N GLU A 261 0.01 18.03 -9.24
CA GLU A 261 -1.14 17.62 -10.05
C GLU A 261 -1.84 18.83 -10.67
N LYS A 262 -2.06 19.92 -9.92
CA LYS A 262 -2.59 21.18 -10.45
C LYS A 262 -1.68 21.80 -11.52
N ALA A 263 -0.37 21.78 -11.32
CA ALA A 263 0.58 22.23 -12.33
C ALA A 263 0.53 21.35 -13.60
N SER A 264 0.44 20.03 -13.42
CA SER A 264 0.31 19.06 -14.52
C SER A 264 -1.02 19.18 -15.27
N SER A 265 -2.14 19.44 -14.58
CA SER A 265 -3.45 19.61 -15.20
C SER A 265 -3.51 20.91 -16.01
N ALA A 266 -2.95 22.00 -15.49
CA ALA A 266 -2.81 23.26 -16.24
C ALA A 266 -1.93 23.10 -17.50
N MET A 267 -0.86 22.29 -17.43
CA MET A 267 -0.09 21.91 -18.62
C MET A 267 -0.92 21.05 -19.60
N SER A 268 -1.75 20.13 -19.11
CA SER A 268 -2.65 19.34 -19.97
C SER A 268 -3.74 20.18 -20.65
N GLU A 269 -4.21 21.26 -20.02
CA GLU A 269 -5.12 22.23 -20.65
C GLU A 269 -4.44 23.00 -21.78
N HIS A 270 -3.18 23.41 -21.60
CA HIS A 270 -2.36 24.01 -22.66
C HIS A 270 -2.15 23.03 -23.84
N ASP A 271 -1.85 21.76 -23.56
CA ASP A 271 -1.76 20.71 -24.58
C ASP A 271 -3.08 20.51 -25.36
N ARG A 272 -4.22 20.55 -24.66
CA ARG A 272 -5.56 20.48 -25.31
C ARG A 272 -5.78 21.65 -26.25
N HIS A 273 -5.47 22.88 -25.84
CA HIS A 273 -5.61 24.07 -26.69
C HIS A 273 -4.75 23.98 -27.96
N VAL A 274 -3.51 23.47 -27.87
CA VAL A 274 -2.67 23.27 -29.07
C VAL A 274 -3.19 22.15 -29.96
N LEU A 275 -3.73 21.06 -29.39
CA LEU A 275 -4.39 19.99 -30.16
C LEU A 275 -5.69 20.44 -30.85
N GLU A 276 -6.45 21.35 -30.24
CA GLU A 276 -7.63 21.97 -30.86
C GLU A 276 -7.23 22.91 -32.00
N ALA A 277 -6.22 23.74 -31.78
CA ALA A 277 -5.69 24.63 -32.81
C ALA A 277 -5.07 23.89 -33.99
N SER A 278 -4.37 22.76 -33.77
CA SER A 278 -3.80 21.94 -34.85
C SER A 278 -4.91 21.26 -35.69
N LYS A 279 -5.98 20.78 -35.05
CA LYS A 279 -7.18 20.26 -35.75
C LYS A 279 -7.88 21.36 -36.56
N ALA A 280 -7.96 22.58 -36.03
CA ALA A 280 -8.53 23.71 -36.76
C ALA A 280 -7.71 24.10 -38.00
N LEU A 281 -6.37 23.99 -37.92
CA LEU A 281 -5.47 24.16 -39.07
C LEU A 281 -5.67 23.05 -40.12
N ASP A 282 -5.83 21.80 -39.70
CA ASP A 282 -6.13 20.69 -40.60
C ASP A 282 -7.47 20.87 -41.34
N ALA A 283 -8.50 21.35 -40.64
CA ALA A 283 -9.79 21.69 -41.25
C ALA A 283 -9.68 22.83 -42.26
N ALA A 284 -8.86 23.86 -41.98
CA ALA A 284 -8.57 24.94 -42.92
C ALA A 284 -7.81 24.44 -44.16
N ASN A 285 -6.85 23.52 -43.98
CA ASN A 285 -6.10 22.88 -45.07
C ASN A 285 -7.04 22.09 -46.00
N ALA A 286 -8.02 21.36 -45.45
CA ALA A 286 -9.02 20.64 -46.23
C ALA A 286 -9.93 21.58 -47.05
N GLY A 287 -10.18 22.79 -46.55
CA GLY A 287 -11.00 23.80 -47.22
C GLY A 287 -10.33 24.53 -48.40
N GLY A 288 -9.01 24.35 -48.62
CA GLY A 288 -8.28 24.90 -49.78
C GLY A 288 -8.15 26.44 -49.85
N ASP A 289 -8.58 27.16 -48.82
CA ASP A 289 -8.61 28.63 -48.79
C ASP A 289 -7.33 29.20 -48.15
N VAL A 290 -6.52 29.88 -48.95
CA VAL A 290 -5.23 30.47 -48.55
C VAL A 290 -5.35 31.42 -47.35
N GLN A 291 -6.45 32.18 -47.23
CA GLN A 291 -6.62 33.12 -46.12
C GLN A 291 -7.04 32.39 -44.84
N LYS A 292 -7.89 31.36 -44.95
CA LYS A 292 -8.27 30.52 -43.80
C LYS A 292 -7.08 29.72 -43.27
N ILE A 293 -6.23 29.18 -44.15
CA ILE A 293 -5.00 28.48 -43.74
C ILE A 293 -4.08 29.43 -42.97
N ARG A 294 -3.79 30.62 -43.51
CA ARG A 294 -2.95 31.63 -42.82
C ARG A 294 -3.54 32.07 -41.47
N ALA A 295 -4.85 32.30 -41.39
CA ALA A 295 -5.52 32.64 -40.14
C ALA A 295 -5.48 31.51 -39.10
N ALA A 296 -5.53 30.24 -39.54
CA ALA A 296 -5.43 29.09 -38.66
C ALA A 296 -3.98 28.85 -38.18
N VAL A 297 -2.96 29.10 -39.02
CA VAL A 297 -1.55 29.10 -38.60
C VAL A 297 -1.32 30.13 -37.48
N ALA A 298 -1.78 31.37 -37.65
CA ALA A 298 -1.64 32.41 -36.63
C ALA A 298 -2.34 32.06 -35.29
N ARG A 299 -3.47 31.34 -35.33
CA ARG A 299 -4.14 30.84 -34.10
C ARG A 299 -3.37 29.72 -33.42
N LEU A 300 -2.76 28.81 -34.18
CA LEU A 300 -1.88 27.79 -33.65
C LEU A 300 -0.63 28.43 -33.01
N GLU A 301 -0.03 29.43 -33.66
CA GLU A 301 1.08 30.22 -33.12
C GLU A 301 0.73 31.01 -31.86
N ALA A 302 -0.51 31.49 -31.71
CA ALA A 302 -1.00 32.09 -30.46
C ALA A 302 -1.16 31.03 -29.34
N ALA A 303 -1.76 29.89 -29.66
CA ALA A 303 -1.94 28.78 -28.71
C ALA A 303 -0.60 28.24 -28.18
N ILE A 304 0.42 28.09 -29.04
CA ILE A 304 1.79 27.68 -28.66
C ILE A 304 2.46 28.69 -27.71
N ARG A 305 2.13 29.98 -27.82
CA ARG A 305 2.64 31.04 -26.93
C ARG A 305 1.86 31.13 -25.61
N GLY A 306 0.79 30.33 -25.45
CA GLY A 306 -0.07 30.37 -24.28
C GLY A 306 -1.03 31.58 -24.26
N GLU A 307 -1.19 32.28 -25.39
CA GLU A 307 -2.19 33.34 -25.51
C GLU A 307 -3.58 32.70 -25.57
N ALA A 308 -4.46 33.09 -24.63
CA ALA A 308 -5.86 32.68 -24.66
C ALA A 308 -6.51 33.12 -25.98
N PRO A 309 -7.35 32.28 -26.60
CA PRO A 309 -7.98 32.62 -27.87
C PRO A 309 -8.81 33.91 -27.73
N PRO A 310 -8.66 34.89 -28.64
CA PRO A 310 -9.52 36.08 -28.61
C PRO A 310 -10.98 35.63 -28.73
N PRO A 311 -11.91 36.22 -27.95
CA PRO A 311 -13.31 35.82 -28.00
C PRO A 311 -13.83 35.95 -29.42
N ALA A 312 -14.44 34.87 -29.93
CA ALA A 312 -15.02 34.87 -31.26
C ALA A 312 -16.05 36.01 -31.38
N PRO A 313 -16.09 36.74 -32.52
CA PRO A 313 -17.07 37.80 -32.70
C PRO A 313 -18.48 37.20 -32.57
N ALA A 314 -19.27 37.74 -31.64
CA ALA A 314 -20.56 37.20 -31.29
C ALA A 314 -21.52 37.20 -32.49
N ALA A 315 -21.90 36.02 -32.97
CA ALA A 315 -23.01 35.88 -33.88
C ALA A 315 -24.31 36.23 -33.14
N ALA A 316 -25.09 37.15 -33.71
CA ALA A 316 -26.39 37.53 -33.18
C ALA A 316 -27.37 36.33 -33.18
N PRO A 317 -28.33 36.27 -32.24
CA PRO A 317 -29.08 35.05 -31.97
C PRO A 317 -30.12 34.74 -33.05
N ALA A 318 -30.09 33.50 -33.55
CA ALA A 318 -31.23 32.90 -34.25
C ALA A 318 -32.02 32.03 -33.25
N SER A 319 -33.34 32.20 -33.26
CA SER A 319 -34.28 31.66 -32.26
C SER A 319 -34.47 30.14 -32.30
N VAL A 320 -34.66 29.56 -31.10
CA VAL A 320 -35.21 28.21 -30.87
C VAL A 320 -36.63 28.08 -31.46
N PRO A 321 -37.12 26.86 -31.78
CA PRO A 321 -37.81 26.07 -30.75
C PRO A 321 -37.55 24.54 -30.76
N ASN A 322 -37.70 23.96 -29.58
CA ASN A 322 -37.85 22.52 -29.27
C ASN A 322 -39.34 22.32 -28.80
N PRO A 323 -39.86 21.13 -28.41
CA PRO A 323 -39.37 19.75 -28.54
C PRO A 323 -40.41 18.70 -29.00
N ALA A 324 -39.95 17.54 -29.51
CA ALA A 324 -40.56 16.19 -29.48
C ALA A 324 -39.56 15.22 -30.19
N THR A 325 -39.33 13.95 -29.84
CA THR A 325 -40.07 12.96 -29.03
C THR A 325 -39.04 11.99 -28.40
N ALA A 326 -39.27 11.51 -27.17
CA ALA A 326 -38.49 10.41 -26.59
C ALA A 326 -38.99 9.04 -27.07
N PRO A 327 -38.17 7.98 -27.02
CA PRO A 327 -38.55 6.90 -26.10
C PRO A 327 -37.39 6.27 -25.31
N ASP A 328 -37.73 5.68 -24.16
CA ASP A 328 -36.93 4.75 -23.36
C ASP A 328 -36.50 3.51 -24.19
N GLY A 329 -35.46 2.72 -23.90
CA GLY A 329 -34.52 2.55 -22.77
C GLY A 329 -33.89 1.13 -22.91
N PRO A 330 -33.38 0.46 -21.87
CA PRO A 330 -32.27 0.79 -20.97
C PRO A 330 -31.02 -0.11 -21.23
N ALA A 331 -29.84 0.25 -20.71
CA ALA A 331 -28.74 -0.71 -20.50
C ALA A 331 -27.76 -0.28 -19.39
N VAL A 332 -27.65 -1.10 -18.34
CA VAL A 332 -26.56 -1.07 -17.36
C VAL A 332 -25.29 -1.68 -17.95
N GLY A 333 -24.12 -1.12 -17.62
CA GLY A 333 -22.81 -1.67 -18.01
C GLY A 333 -21.68 -0.96 -17.27
N ALA A 334 -20.87 -1.72 -16.53
CA ALA A 334 -19.87 -1.19 -15.60
C ALA A 334 -18.65 -0.57 -16.30
N THR A 335 -18.09 0.49 -15.69
CA THR A 335 -16.69 0.91 -15.89
C THR A 335 -15.89 0.62 -14.64
N GLU A 336 -15.36 -0.58 -14.55
CA GLU A 336 -14.31 -0.97 -13.60
C GLU A 336 -12.96 -0.47 -14.15
N ILE A 337 -12.38 0.56 -13.53
CA ILE A 337 -11.03 1.04 -13.85
C ILE A 337 -10.09 0.54 -12.75
N VAL A 338 -9.20 -0.38 -13.15
CA VAL A 338 -8.23 -1.05 -12.27
C VAL A 338 -6.90 -0.29 -12.26
N ALA A 339 -6.25 -0.29 -11.08
CA ALA A 339 -4.86 0.14 -10.80
C ALA A 339 -4.62 1.67 -10.73
N PRO A 340 -3.73 2.15 -9.83
CA PRO A 340 -2.46 1.51 -9.45
C PRO A 340 -2.24 1.23 -7.95
N GLU A 341 -2.25 -0.05 -7.57
CA GLU A 341 -1.65 -0.53 -6.30
C GLU A 341 -0.10 -0.54 -6.33
N GLN A 342 0.53 -0.19 -7.45
CA GLN A 342 1.98 -0.30 -7.61
C GLN A 342 2.79 0.71 -6.77
N ALA A 343 2.17 1.80 -6.28
CA ALA A 343 2.81 2.71 -5.32
C ALA A 343 2.74 2.21 -3.87
N ALA A 344 1.86 1.24 -3.55
CA ALA A 344 1.71 0.70 -2.21
C ALA A 344 2.72 -0.42 -1.91
N ASN A 345 3.05 -1.26 -2.91
CA ASN A 345 3.98 -2.38 -2.71
C ASN A 345 5.44 -1.95 -2.53
N GLU A 346 5.93 -0.95 -3.28
CA GLU A 346 7.33 -0.47 -3.13
C GLU A 346 7.59 0.17 -1.74
N PHE A 347 6.56 0.66 -1.05
CA PHE A 347 6.67 1.19 0.32
C PHE A 347 6.49 0.13 1.43
N ALA A 348 5.96 -1.05 1.11
CA ALA A 348 5.82 -2.16 2.06
C ALA A 348 7.06 -3.07 2.10
N GLU A 349 7.78 -3.20 0.97
CA GLU A 349 8.89 -4.16 0.81
C GLU A 349 10.18 -3.73 1.53
N SER A 350 10.34 -2.43 1.83
CA SER A 350 11.50 -1.90 2.57
C SER A 350 11.48 -2.12 4.09
N ALA A 351 10.51 -2.88 4.62
CA ALA A 351 10.31 -3.10 6.06
C ALA A 351 10.21 -4.58 6.47
N GLN A 352 10.64 -5.51 5.62
CA GLN A 352 10.83 -6.93 5.99
C GLN A 352 12.27 -7.16 6.46
N PRO A 353 12.51 -7.68 7.68
CA PRO A 353 13.85 -8.07 8.10
C PRO A 353 14.33 -9.32 7.33
N SER A 354 15.57 -9.29 6.88
CA SER A 354 16.19 -10.39 6.13
C SER A 354 16.37 -11.63 7.00
N SER A 355 15.61 -12.69 6.74
CA SER A 355 15.91 -14.03 7.26
C SER A 355 16.94 -14.72 6.36
N VAL A 356 18.05 -15.15 6.97
CA VAL A 356 19.12 -15.92 6.31
C VAL A 356 18.59 -17.34 6.00
N PRO A 357 18.89 -17.95 4.83
CA PRO A 357 18.58 -19.36 4.62
C PRO A 357 19.50 -20.23 5.48
N ALA A 358 18.90 -21.09 6.30
CA ALA A 358 19.57 -22.20 6.99
C ALA A 358 18.81 -23.50 6.67
N GLU A 359 19.57 -24.58 6.51
CA GLU A 359 19.09 -25.86 6.00
C GLU A 359 18.28 -26.67 7.03
N ASP A 360 17.65 -27.76 6.57
CA ASP A 360 16.71 -28.59 7.32
C ASP A 360 17.20 -29.07 8.70
N ASP A 361 16.34 -28.94 9.72
CA ASP A 361 16.12 -30.05 10.65
C ASP A 361 14.63 -30.18 11.03
N LYS A 362 14.19 -31.41 11.30
CA LYS A 362 12.80 -31.76 11.56
C LYS A 362 12.52 -31.84 13.05
N GLY A 363 11.50 -31.12 13.54
CA GLY A 363 10.71 -31.67 14.64
C GLY A 363 9.90 -30.71 15.51
N SER A 364 8.72 -31.22 15.87
CA SER A 364 7.85 -30.79 16.98
C SER A 364 6.85 -29.66 16.72
N ALA A 365 5.67 -29.87 17.29
CA ALA A 365 4.45 -29.12 17.04
C ALA A 365 4.41 -27.76 17.75
N ALA A 366 3.72 -26.81 17.12
CA ALA A 366 3.36 -25.54 17.74
C ALA A 366 2.47 -25.77 18.99
N SER A 367 2.78 -25.04 20.06
CA SER A 367 1.88 -24.83 21.19
C SER A 367 1.56 -23.34 21.32
N ASP A 368 0.41 -23.07 21.94
CA ASP A 368 -0.31 -21.80 21.92
C ASP A 368 0.49 -20.62 22.51
N ALA A 369 0.38 -19.44 21.90
CA ALA A 369 1.08 -18.24 22.35
C ALA A 369 0.16 -17.37 23.22
N PRO A 370 0.51 -17.08 24.50
CA PRO A 370 -0.38 -16.34 25.37
C PRO A 370 -0.47 -14.86 25.00
N ALA A 371 -1.69 -14.31 25.10
CA ALA A 371 -1.98 -12.89 24.98
C ALA A 371 -1.20 -12.04 26.03
N PRO A 372 -0.99 -10.73 25.80
CA PRO A 372 -0.29 -9.87 26.76
C PRO A 372 -0.99 -9.91 28.13
N ARG A 373 -0.29 -10.49 29.11
CA ARG A 373 -0.75 -10.55 30.50
C ARG A 373 -0.53 -9.19 31.13
N ASP A 374 -1.61 -8.58 31.62
CA ASP A 374 -1.52 -7.31 32.33
C ASP A 374 -0.58 -7.45 33.54
N LEU A 375 0.25 -6.44 33.76
CA LEU A 375 1.17 -6.39 34.89
C LEU A 375 0.43 -6.03 36.19
N VAL A 376 -0.85 -5.63 36.15
CA VAL A 376 -1.66 -5.45 37.35
C VAL A 376 -1.94 -6.82 38.00
N ALA A 377 -1.60 -6.97 39.27
CA ALA A 377 -1.98 -8.16 40.05
C ALA A 377 -3.52 -8.21 40.15
N PRO A 378 -4.17 -9.35 39.87
CA PRO A 378 -5.62 -9.43 39.92
C PRO A 378 -6.12 -9.31 41.36
N GLU A 379 -6.70 -8.16 41.71
CA GLU A 379 -7.52 -8.05 42.91
C GLU A 379 -8.84 -8.81 42.69
N GLY A 380 -9.10 -9.81 43.54
CA GLY A 380 -10.38 -10.51 43.56
C GLY A 380 -10.51 -11.71 42.61
N SER A 381 -9.76 -12.78 42.87
CA SER A 381 -10.17 -14.15 42.48
C SER A 381 -10.40 -15.02 43.72
N ALA A 382 -11.33 -14.58 44.58
CA ALA A 382 -11.85 -15.37 45.68
C ALA A 382 -12.92 -16.34 45.14
N ASP A 383 -12.48 -17.49 44.62
CA ASP A 383 -13.37 -18.63 44.37
C ASP A 383 -13.65 -19.36 45.71
N PRO A 384 -14.92 -19.66 46.05
CA PRO A 384 -15.30 -20.03 47.41
C PRO A 384 -14.99 -21.50 47.74
N ALA A 385 -13.73 -21.79 48.07
CA ALA A 385 -13.28 -23.13 48.46
C ALA A 385 -12.25 -23.18 49.61
N ALA A 386 -12.13 -22.10 50.40
CA ALA A 386 -11.18 -22.01 51.51
C ALA A 386 -11.74 -21.45 52.84
N ASP A 387 -13.07 -21.35 53.00
CA ASP A 387 -13.68 -21.03 54.30
C ASP A 387 -13.82 -22.26 55.19
N GLY A 388 -13.43 -22.10 56.46
CA GLY A 388 -13.44 -23.20 57.42
C GLY A 388 -12.73 -22.99 58.76
N ASP A 389 -12.66 -21.77 59.33
CA ASP A 389 -12.43 -21.65 60.78
C ASP A 389 -13.00 -20.37 61.41
N THR A 390 -14.23 -20.48 61.96
CA THR A 390 -14.77 -19.54 62.96
C THR A 390 -15.82 -20.27 63.81
N PRO A 391 -15.71 -20.27 65.16
CA PRO A 391 -16.73 -20.84 66.04
C PRO A 391 -17.62 -19.75 66.65
N ALA A 392 -18.94 -19.87 66.50
CA ALA A 392 -19.96 -19.27 67.39
C ALA A 392 -21.35 -19.87 67.11
N ASP A 393 -22.29 -19.62 68.02
CA ASP A 393 -23.52 -20.39 68.25
C ASP A 393 -24.81 -19.79 67.63
N GLU A 394 -25.93 -20.48 67.88
CA GLU A 394 -27.35 -20.03 67.82
C GLU A 394 -28.10 -19.82 66.47
N ALA A 395 -28.85 -20.88 66.12
CA ALA A 395 -30.25 -20.93 65.67
C ALA A 395 -30.98 -19.70 65.05
N ALA A 396 -31.45 -19.86 63.81
CA ALA A 396 -32.80 -19.45 63.37
C ALA A 396 -33.30 -20.33 62.21
N ALA A 397 -34.60 -20.61 62.14
CA ALA A 397 -35.20 -21.54 61.17
C ALA A 397 -35.93 -20.84 60.01
N ALA A 398 -35.87 -21.42 58.80
CA ALA A 398 -36.79 -21.15 57.69
C ALA A 398 -36.91 -22.37 56.76
N ALA A 399 -38.10 -22.59 56.18
CA ALA A 399 -38.47 -23.78 55.39
C ALA A 399 -38.25 -23.59 53.87
N PRO A 400 -38.22 -24.67 53.05
CA PRO A 400 -37.75 -24.62 51.66
C PRO A 400 -38.85 -24.44 50.59
N ALA A 401 -38.46 -23.96 49.41
CA ALA A 401 -39.27 -23.88 48.18
C ALA A 401 -38.37 -24.12 46.93
N PRO A 402 -38.92 -24.48 45.75
CA PRO A 402 -38.39 -25.62 45.00
C PRO A 402 -37.54 -25.31 43.74
N ALA A 403 -36.94 -26.37 43.20
CA ALA A 403 -36.00 -26.36 42.07
C ALA A 403 -36.66 -26.19 40.68
N ALA A 404 -35.84 -25.72 39.72
CA ALA A 404 -36.13 -25.66 38.28
C ALA A 404 -34.99 -26.33 37.47
N PRO A 405 -35.23 -26.81 36.23
CA PRO A 405 -34.49 -27.95 35.66
C PRO A 405 -33.19 -27.60 34.89
N PRO A 406 -32.27 -28.58 34.71
CA PRO A 406 -31.02 -28.41 33.97
C PRO A 406 -31.21 -28.41 32.44
N LYS A 407 -30.32 -27.70 31.73
CA LYS A 407 -30.24 -27.65 30.26
C LYS A 407 -29.43 -28.83 29.69
N PRO A 408 -29.74 -29.34 28.48
CA PRO A 408 -29.07 -30.49 27.88
C PRO A 408 -27.72 -30.15 27.19
N ALA A 409 -26.83 -31.14 27.12
CA ALA A 409 -25.52 -31.04 26.47
C ALA A 409 -25.58 -31.26 24.93
N PRO A 410 -24.68 -30.63 24.14
CA PRO A 410 -24.59 -30.82 22.70
C PRO A 410 -23.90 -32.14 22.32
N LYS A 411 -24.32 -32.72 21.19
CA LYS A 411 -23.73 -33.95 20.59
C LYS A 411 -22.65 -33.58 19.56
N PRO A 412 -21.60 -34.42 19.37
CA PRO A 412 -20.63 -34.23 18.29
C PRO A 412 -21.23 -34.67 16.94
N VAL A 413 -20.89 -33.96 15.86
CA VAL A 413 -21.20 -34.37 14.48
C VAL A 413 -19.90 -34.56 13.71
N VAL A 414 -19.66 -35.79 13.28
CA VAL A 414 -18.65 -36.15 12.28
C VAL A 414 -19.33 -36.18 10.92
N ALA A 415 -18.79 -35.46 9.95
CA ALA A 415 -19.11 -35.64 8.54
C ALA A 415 -17.85 -35.44 7.69
N MET A 416 -17.59 -36.41 6.83
CA MET A 416 -16.34 -36.66 6.11
C MET A 416 -16.60 -36.56 4.60
N ARG A 417 -15.85 -35.72 3.87
CA ARG A 417 -15.54 -35.84 2.41
C ARG A 417 -14.81 -34.62 1.87
N GLY A 418 -14.06 -34.81 0.78
CA GLY A 418 -13.71 -33.72 -0.16
C GLY A 418 -12.22 -33.42 -0.33
N ASP A 419 -11.37 -34.44 -0.52
CA ASP A 419 -10.07 -34.23 -1.17
C ASP A 419 -10.33 -34.14 -2.68
N ASP A 420 -10.17 -32.95 -3.26
CA ASP A 420 -10.33 -32.72 -4.70
C ASP A 420 -9.35 -31.64 -5.17
N ARG A 421 -8.15 -32.10 -5.54
CA ARG A 421 -7.00 -31.25 -5.89
C ARG A 421 -6.67 -31.45 -7.38
N PRO A 422 -7.16 -30.58 -8.29
CA PRO A 422 -6.96 -30.76 -9.72
C PRO A 422 -5.50 -30.48 -10.10
N SER A 423 -4.76 -31.56 -10.39
CA SER A 423 -3.46 -31.48 -11.04
C SER A 423 -3.61 -31.70 -12.56
N SER A 424 -2.94 -30.87 -13.36
CA SER A 424 -2.73 -31.14 -14.78
C SER A 424 -1.32 -30.71 -15.21
N LYS A 425 -0.36 -31.61 -15.04
CA LYS A 425 0.96 -31.52 -15.66
C LYS A 425 0.86 -31.82 -17.18
N ARG A 426 1.76 -31.21 -17.96
CA ARG A 426 2.08 -31.67 -19.31
C ARG A 426 3.18 -32.74 -19.25
N ASN A 427 2.90 -33.92 -19.80
CA ASN A 427 3.88 -34.79 -20.49
C ASN A 427 4.06 -34.22 -21.93
N GLU A 428 5.04 -34.53 -22.79
CA GLU A 428 6.24 -35.40 -22.83
C GLU A 428 7.14 -34.91 -24.01
N ALA A 429 8.36 -35.38 -24.33
CA ALA A 429 9.24 -36.42 -23.78
C ALA A 429 10.74 -35.99 -23.87
N ALA A 430 11.64 -36.90 -24.31
CA ALA A 430 13.09 -36.73 -24.51
C ALA A 430 13.48 -37.11 -25.99
N PRO A 431 14.75 -37.28 -26.46
CA PRO A 431 15.93 -37.81 -25.74
C PRO A 431 17.35 -37.20 -26.01
N ALA A 432 18.21 -37.40 -25.00
CA ALA A 432 19.65 -37.73 -24.99
C ALA A 432 20.63 -37.34 -26.14
N ALA A 433 21.79 -36.79 -25.73
CA ALA A 433 23.12 -37.28 -26.13
C ALA A 433 24.22 -36.87 -25.13
N ARG A 434 25.38 -37.56 -25.17
CA ARG A 434 26.50 -37.46 -24.21
C ARG A 434 27.59 -36.46 -24.62
N GLY A 435 28.23 -35.85 -23.62
CA GLY A 435 29.69 -35.93 -23.47
C GLY A 435 30.57 -34.75 -23.92
N GLY A 436 31.75 -34.67 -23.31
CA GLY A 436 32.92 -33.98 -23.87
C GLY A 436 33.10 -32.51 -23.50
N GLY A 437 33.73 -32.24 -22.36
CA GLY A 437 34.37 -30.94 -22.13
C GLY A 437 35.75 -30.85 -22.82
N LYS A 438 36.20 -29.60 -23.06
CA LYS A 438 37.55 -29.17 -23.47
C LYS A 438 37.88 -29.09 -24.98
N PHE A 439 37.79 -27.86 -25.51
CA PHE A 439 38.72 -27.18 -26.43
C PHE A 439 38.36 -25.67 -26.33
N GLY A 440 39.24 -24.68 -26.47
CA GLY A 440 40.65 -24.68 -26.87
C GLY A 440 40.89 -23.68 -28.00
N ASP A 441 41.59 -22.60 -27.67
CA ASP A 441 42.29 -21.65 -28.56
C ASP A 441 41.55 -20.72 -29.55
N ARG A 442 41.93 -19.43 -29.41
CA ARG A 442 42.16 -18.33 -30.38
C ARG A 442 41.46 -17.05 -29.90
N ARG A 443 42.14 -15.89 -29.81
CA ARG A 443 43.28 -15.43 -30.63
C ARG A 443 44.15 -14.41 -29.88
N ASP A 444 45.44 -14.68 -29.80
CA ASP A 444 46.47 -13.72 -29.37
C ASP A 444 47.14 -13.00 -30.56
N GLY A 445 47.66 -11.79 -30.29
CA GLY A 445 49.01 -11.37 -30.70
C GLY A 445 49.28 -10.78 -32.10
N ARG A 446 49.60 -9.47 -32.13
CA ARG A 446 50.84 -8.82 -32.67
C ARG A 446 50.63 -7.30 -32.87
N SER A 447 51.58 -6.39 -32.66
CA SER A 447 53.01 -6.44 -32.25
C SER A 447 53.39 -5.18 -31.45
N GLY A 448 54.43 -5.24 -30.59
CA GLY A 448 55.21 -4.04 -30.18
C GLY A 448 56.48 -3.87 -31.04
N PRO A 449 57.59 -3.25 -30.55
CA PRO A 449 57.74 -2.43 -29.34
C PRO A 449 58.63 -1.16 -29.49
N GLY A 450 58.66 -0.29 -28.46
CA GLY A 450 59.85 0.52 -28.07
C GLY A 450 60.00 1.92 -28.68
N GLY A 451 60.34 2.92 -27.84
CA GLY A 451 60.67 4.29 -28.28
C GLY A 451 60.61 5.37 -27.18
N ASP A 452 61.60 5.38 -26.29
CA ASP A 452 61.75 6.39 -25.21
C ASP A 452 62.14 7.79 -25.75
N ARG A 453 61.58 8.87 -25.15
CA ARG A 453 62.20 10.21 -24.93
C ARG A 453 61.20 11.25 -24.38
N GLY A 454 61.52 11.93 -23.28
CA GLY A 454 60.98 13.29 -22.97
C GLY A 454 60.42 13.56 -21.56
N ARG A 455 61.29 13.96 -20.62
CA ARG A 455 60.98 14.57 -19.30
C ARG A 455 60.89 16.12 -19.44
N PRO A 456 60.64 16.97 -18.40
CA PRO A 456 59.91 16.82 -17.11
C PRO A 456 58.87 17.94 -16.78
N GLY A 457 58.05 17.75 -15.73
CA GLY A 457 57.42 18.83 -14.92
C GLY A 457 55.88 18.84 -14.91
N GLY A 458 55.18 19.04 -13.80
CA GLY A 458 55.60 19.29 -12.41
C GLY A 458 54.47 19.13 -11.37
N ASP A 459 54.83 19.21 -10.10
CA ASP A 459 54.06 18.93 -8.87
C ASP A 459 52.70 19.65 -8.62
N ARG A 460 51.84 18.93 -7.87
CA ARG A 460 50.95 19.36 -6.75
C ARG A 460 49.59 20.06 -6.94
N GLY A 461 48.68 19.65 -6.05
CA GLY A 461 47.65 20.50 -5.42
C GLY A 461 46.22 20.18 -5.88
N GLY A 462 45.24 19.85 -5.04
CA GLY A 462 45.25 19.69 -3.57
C GLY A 462 44.41 20.74 -2.84
N ASP A 463 43.17 20.34 -2.52
CA ASP A 463 42.29 20.87 -1.47
C ASP A 463 41.71 22.31 -1.59
N ARG A 464 40.62 22.52 -0.81
CA ARG A 464 39.84 23.75 -0.58
C ARG A 464 38.81 24.07 -1.68
N GLY A 465 37.61 24.55 -1.34
CA GLY A 465 37.13 25.02 -0.03
C GLY A 465 36.51 26.40 -0.17
N ASP A 466 35.30 26.53 0.35
CA ASP A 466 34.42 27.71 0.37
C ASP A 466 35.11 29.10 0.29
N ARG A 467 34.60 29.94 -0.62
CA ARG A 467 34.69 31.41 -0.55
C ARG A 467 33.66 32.08 -1.44
N GLY A 468 32.94 33.03 -0.87
CA GLY A 468 31.89 33.79 -1.55
C GLY A 468 32.37 34.78 -2.62
N ALA A 469 31.40 35.22 -3.43
CA ALA A 469 31.43 36.36 -4.33
C ALA A 469 31.76 37.70 -3.57
N PRO A 470 32.07 38.85 -4.23
CA PRO A 470 31.66 39.19 -5.61
C PRO A 470 32.62 40.02 -6.49
N GLY A 471 32.27 40.12 -7.79
CA GLY A 471 32.55 41.30 -8.63
C GLY A 471 33.47 41.09 -9.84
N GLY A 472 33.10 41.68 -10.99
CA GLY A 472 33.99 41.90 -12.15
C GLY A 472 33.61 41.14 -13.43
N GLY A 473 32.72 41.72 -14.26
CA GLY A 473 32.31 41.11 -15.52
C GLY A 473 33.36 41.20 -16.64
N ARG A 474 33.50 40.12 -17.44
CA ARG A 474 34.24 40.14 -18.72
C ARG A 474 33.75 39.16 -19.80
N PHE A 475 32.51 38.70 -19.72
CA PHE A 475 31.80 38.07 -20.84
C PHE A 475 30.44 38.74 -20.95
N GLY A 476 30.30 39.57 -21.98
CA GLY A 476 29.14 40.45 -22.14
C GLY A 476 27.87 39.68 -22.49
N ASP A 477 26.78 40.17 -21.93
CA ASP A 477 25.39 40.08 -22.34
C ASP A 477 25.12 39.34 -23.66
N ARG A 478 25.09 38.01 -23.58
CA ARG A 478 24.21 37.21 -24.43
C ARG A 478 22.86 37.20 -23.71
N PRO A 479 21.87 38.05 -24.09
CA PRO A 479 20.56 37.97 -23.47
C PRO A 479 20.01 36.56 -23.68
N PRO A 480 19.41 35.93 -22.65
CA PRO A 480 18.81 34.62 -22.82
C PRO A 480 17.68 34.77 -23.84
N ARG A 481 17.86 34.18 -25.02
CA ARG A 481 16.75 33.93 -25.95
C ARG A 481 15.86 32.82 -25.41
N PHE A 482 15.19 33.11 -24.29
CA PHE A 482 13.77 32.78 -24.21
C PHE A 482 13.08 33.67 -25.24
N GLU A 483 13.13 33.27 -26.50
CA GLU A 483 12.04 33.55 -27.43
C GLU A 483 10.76 33.04 -26.76
N ASP A 484 9.66 33.77 -26.88
CA ASP A 484 8.38 33.56 -26.16
C ASP A 484 7.68 32.24 -26.52
N ARG A 485 8.34 31.10 -26.29
CA ARG A 485 7.74 29.77 -26.32
C ARG A 485 7.00 29.57 -25.01
N GLY A 486 5.72 29.21 -25.11
CA GLY A 486 4.89 28.88 -23.96
C GLY A 486 5.36 27.63 -23.23
N PRO A 487 4.54 27.12 -22.29
CA PRO A 487 4.79 25.89 -21.56
C PRO A 487 5.23 24.73 -22.47
N ARG A 488 6.03 23.80 -21.93
CA ARG A 488 6.48 22.63 -22.69
C ARG A 488 5.28 21.75 -23.06
N LEU A 489 5.00 21.67 -24.36
CA LEU A 489 3.97 20.82 -24.93
C LEU A 489 4.32 19.34 -24.76
N GLY A 490 3.32 18.52 -24.46
CA GLY A 490 3.43 17.06 -24.47
C GLY A 490 3.67 16.50 -25.88
N ASP A 491 4.32 15.33 -25.97
CA ASP A 491 4.77 14.73 -27.24
C ASP A 491 3.65 14.50 -28.28
N ALA A 492 2.40 14.38 -27.84
CA ALA A 492 1.24 14.28 -28.73
C ALA A 492 0.85 15.64 -29.33
N ALA A 493 0.78 16.68 -28.51
CA ALA A 493 0.50 18.05 -28.95
C ALA A 493 1.63 18.58 -29.86
N PHE A 494 2.89 18.33 -29.50
CA PHE A 494 4.04 18.74 -30.30
C PHE A 494 4.10 18.06 -31.69
N ARG A 495 3.78 16.76 -31.77
CA ARG A 495 3.68 16.06 -33.07
C ARG A 495 2.52 16.59 -33.91
N ALA A 496 1.32 16.71 -33.34
CA ALA A 496 0.15 17.22 -34.05
C ALA A 496 0.35 18.67 -34.55
N GLN A 497 0.95 19.53 -33.73
CA GLN A 497 1.39 20.88 -34.10
C GLN A 497 2.31 20.85 -35.33
N ARG A 498 3.38 20.06 -35.28
CA ARG A 498 4.37 19.97 -36.35
C ARG A 498 3.77 19.43 -37.65
N GLU A 499 3.02 18.34 -37.57
CA GLU A 499 2.37 17.70 -38.73
C GLU A 499 1.30 18.60 -39.37
N ALA A 500 0.59 19.43 -38.57
CA ALA A 500 -0.37 20.39 -39.09
C ALA A 500 0.32 21.57 -39.81
N LEU A 501 1.45 22.07 -39.27
CA LEU A 501 2.27 23.10 -39.93
C LEU A 501 2.91 22.58 -41.22
N GLU A 502 3.51 21.39 -41.21
CA GLU A 502 4.10 20.77 -42.41
C GLU A 502 3.03 20.54 -43.51
N ARG A 503 1.81 20.13 -43.13
CA ARG A 503 0.67 20.02 -44.06
C ARG A 503 0.19 21.37 -44.59
N ALA A 504 0.15 22.41 -43.76
CA ALA A 504 -0.22 23.76 -44.17
C ALA A 504 0.78 24.33 -45.19
N ASP A 505 2.08 24.14 -44.95
CA ASP A 505 3.15 24.56 -45.85
C ASP A 505 3.04 23.85 -47.22
N LEU A 506 2.76 22.54 -47.22
CA LEU A 506 2.54 21.78 -48.45
C LEU A 506 1.25 22.22 -49.18
N ALA A 507 0.16 22.49 -48.46
CA ALA A 507 -1.08 22.98 -49.04
C ALA A 507 -0.89 24.36 -49.69
N LEU A 508 -0.25 25.31 -49.02
CA LEU A 508 0.06 26.64 -49.55
C LEU A 508 0.97 26.56 -50.79
N ARG A 509 2.01 25.70 -50.77
CA ARG A 509 2.87 25.48 -51.94
C ARG A 509 2.13 24.85 -53.12
N LYS A 510 1.19 23.92 -52.86
CA LYS A 510 0.35 23.30 -53.90
C LYS A 510 -0.61 24.31 -54.53
N LEU A 511 -1.31 25.10 -53.72
CA LEU A 511 -2.23 26.15 -54.18
C LEU A 511 -1.48 27.22 -55.00
N ALA A 512 -0.30 27.64 -54.55
CA ALA A 512 0.55 28.55 -55.32
C ALA A 512 1.01 27.95 -56.67
N ALA A 513 1.41 26.67 -56.69
CA ALA A 513 1.80 25.99 -57.92
C ALA A 513 0.62 25.81 -58.91
N GLN A 514 -0.61 25.62 -58.42
CA GLN A 514 -1.81 25.58 -59.23
C GLN A 514 -2.10 26.95 -59.86
N ALA A 515 -2.13 28.02 -59.05
CA ALA A 515 -2.33 29.40 -59.53
C ALA A 515 -1.28 29.82 -60.59
N HIS A 516 0.00 29.47 -60.39
CA HIS A 516 1.03 29.75 -61.40
C HIS A 516 0.89 28.90 -62.68
N GLY A 517 0.37 27.67 -62.59
CA GLY A 517 0.07 26.84 -63.75
C GLY A 517 -1.11 27.38 -64.58
N GLU A 518 -2.13 27.91 -63.92
CA GLU A 518 -3.26 28.59 -64.54
C GLU A 518 -2.81 29.88 -65.22
N ALA A 519 -2.04 30.73 -64.53
CA ALA A 519 -1.48 31.97 -65.07
C ALA A 519 -0.61 31.71 -66.33
N LEU A 520 0.26 30.70 -66.30
CA LEU A 520 1.07 30.32 -67.47
C LEU A 520 0.20 29.86 -68.65
N SER A 521 -0.88 29.13 -68.38
CA SER A 521 -1.82 28.67 -69.42
C SER A 521 -2.59 29.84 -70.05
N GLN A 522 -2.96 30.85 -69.25
CA GLN A 522 -3.56 32.09 -69.74
C GLN A 522 -2.59 32.89 -70.63
N VAL A 523 -1.29 32.98 -70.29
CA VAL A 523 -0.27 33.62 -71.17
C VAL A 523 -0.21 32.95 -72.54
N MET A 524 -0.21 31.61 -72.59
CA MET A 524 -0.17 30.88 -73.86
C MET A 524 -1.45 31.11 -74.69
N GLY A 525 -2.63 31.05 -74.05
CA GLY A 525 -3.92 31.30 -74.73
C GLY A 525 -4.08 32.74 -75.21
N ALA A 526 -3.54 33.72 -74.49
CA ALA A 526 -3.48 35.12 -74.91
C ALA A 526 -2.62 35.31 -76.17
N TRP A 527 -1.47 34.61 -76.25
CA TRP A 527 -0.60 34.65 -77.43
C TRP A 527 -1.23 33.97 -78.65
N GLU A 528 -1.83 32.79 -78.49
CA GLU A 528 -2.52 32.05 -79.55
C GLU A 528 -3.67 32.87 -80.16
N LYS A 529 -4.51 33.49 -79.33
CA LYS A 529 -5.65 34.32 -79.76
C LYS A 529 -5.28 35.75 -80.17
N ARG A 530 -4.02 36.16 -79.93
CA ARG A 530 -3.55 37.54 -80.07
C ARG A 530 -4.38 38.56 -79.28
N ASP A 531 -4.83 38.16 -78.09
CA ASP A 531 -5.63 38.99 -77.19
C ASP A 531 -4.81 39.42 -75.97
N ALA A 532 -4.38 40.68 -75.98
CA ALA A 532 -3.62 41.28 -74.88
C ALA A 532 -4.44 41.48 -73.59
N ALA A 533 -5.78 41.41 -73.63
CA ALA A 533 -6.64 41.50 -72.46
C ALA A 533 -6.71 40.18 -71.67
N GLN A 534 -6.44 39.04 -72.30
CA GLN A 534 -6.39 37.71 -71.66
C GLN A 534 -5.08 37.43 -70.91
N LEU A 535 -4.14 38.40 -70.87
CA LEU A 535 -2.90 38.24 -70.10
C LEU A 535 -3.14 38.41 -68.59
N PRO A 536 -2.65 37.48 -67.75
CA PRO A 536 -2.82 37.56 -66.29
C PRO A 536 -2.22 38.83 -65.67
N SER A 537 -2.63 39.09 -64.43
CA SER A 537 -2.09 40.17 -63.61
C SER A 537 -0.66 39.89 -63.16
N VAL A 538 0.03 40.94 -62.72
CA VAL A 538 1.38 40.85 -62.14
C VAL A 538 1.39 39.99 -60.86
N GLN A 539 0.26 39.91 -60.13
CA GLN A 539 0.16 39.11 -58.91
C GLN A 539 0.10 37.60 -59.21
N GLU A 540 -0.61 37.19 -60.25
CA GLU A 540 -0.76 35.79 -60.68
C GLU A 540 0.50 35.26 -61.39
N LEU A 541 1.17 36.12 -62.16
CA LEU A 541 2.50 35.85 -62.73
C LEU A 541 3.60 35.77 -61.66
N GLY A 542 3.33 36.24 -60.45
CA GLY A 542 4.25 36.17 -59.31
C GLY A 542 5.41 37.18 -59.38
N ARG A 543 6.19 37.17 -58.30
CA ARG A 543 7.29 38.12 -58.02
C ARG A 543 8.38 38.24 -59.09
N ALA A 544 8.50 37.27 -59.99
CA ALA A 544 9.52 37.24 -61.03
C ALA A 544 9.22 38.23 -62.18
N VAL A 545 7.95 38.57 -62.41
CA VAL A 545 7.54 39.50 -63.47
C VAL A 545 7.30 40.90 -62.88
N THR A 546 8.01 41.90 -63.40
CA THR A 546 7.73 43.31 -63.03
C THR A 546 6.56 43.87 -63.84
N PRO A 547 5.85 44.90 -63.35
CA PRO A 547 4.78 45.56 -64.11
C PRO A 547 5.23 46.03 -65.51
N ALA A 548 6.47 46.51 -65.63
CA ALA A 548 7.05 46.94 -66.91
C ALA A 548 7.19 45.77 -67.91
N VAL A 549 7.63 44.58 -67.45
CA VAL A 549 7.73 43.38 -68.30
C VAL A 549 6.34 42.91 -68.73
N ARG A 550 5.34 42.91 -67.83
CA ARG A 550 3.95 42.55 -68.18
C ARG A 550 3.36 43.51 -69.22
N THR A 551 3.63 44.82 -69.12
CA THR A 551 3.22 45.80 -70.13
C THR A 551 3.91 45.56 -71.48
N ALA A 552 5.20 45.23 -71.50
CA ALA A 552 5.91 44.87 -72.73
C ALA A 552 5.34 43.60 -73.39
N TRP A 553 4.96 42.59 -72.61
CA TRP A 553 4.29 41.37 -73.12
C TRP A 553 2.91 41.70 -73.71
N SER A 554 2.15 42.57 -73.05
CA SER A 554 0.84 43.05 -73.55
C SER A 554 0.97 43.78 -74.89
N GLN A 555 1.98 44.64 -75.04
CA GLN A 555 2.29 45.30 -76.31
C GLN A 555 2.75 44.32 -77.39
N ALA A 556 3.58 43.33 -77.05
CA ALA A 556 4.09 42.33 -77.99
C ALA A 556 2.99 41.38 -78.52
N VAL A 557 2.06 40.96 -77.66
CA VAL A 557 0.91 40.12 -78.06
C VAL A 557 -0.06 40.91 -78.95
N GLY A 558 -0.36 42.18 -78.61
CA GLY A 558 -1.29 43.02 -79.37
C GLY A 558 -0.74 43.62 -80.68
N ALA A 559 0.57 43.51 -80.94
CA ALA A 559 1.18 43.98 -82.18
C ALA A 559 1.08 42.93 -83.31
N ALA A 560 1.17 43.39 -84.56
CA ALA A 560 1.23 42.51 -85.73
C ALA A 560 2.49 41.61 -85.71
N PRO A 561 2.40 40.34 -86.16
CA PRO A 561 3.50 39.38 -86.01
C PRO A 561 4.72 39.74 -86.85
N SER A 562 5.88 39.90 -86.20
CA SER A 562 7.17 40.11 -86.86
C SER A 562 7.90 38.78 -87.07
N ALA A 563 8.12 38.37 -88.32
CA ALA A 563 8.92 37.20 -88.65
C ALA A 563 10.41 37.59 -88.77
N GLY A 564 11.20 37.31 -87.72
CA GLY A 564 12.63 37.61 -87.67
C GLY A 564 13.42 36.60 -86.86
N ASN A 565 14.71 36.44 -87.19
CA ASN A 565 15.62 35.50 -86.53
C ASN A 565 15.79 35.77 -85.02
N ASP A 566 15.53 37.01 -84.59
CA ASP A 566 15.62 37.46 -83.19
C ASP A 566 14.71 36.66 -82.25
N ALA A 567 13.56 36.16 -82.72
CA ALA A 567 12.67 35.32 -81.92
C ALA A 567 13.25 33.92 -81.66
N ALA A 568 13.97 33.35 -82.64
CA ALA A 568 14.66 32.07 -82.49
C ALA A 568 15.87 32.18 -81.55
N GLU A 569 16.67 33.26 -81.66
CA GLU A 569 17.75 33.54 -80.70
C GLU A 569 17.19 33.85 -79.30
N ALA A 570 16.06 34.55 -79.18
CA ALA A 570 15.40 34.81 -77.90
C ALA A 570 14.89 33.53 -77.22
N LEU A 571 14.28 32.59 -77.95
CA LEU A 571 13.92 31.26 -77.43
C LEU A 571 15.13 30.52 -76.85
N LEU A 572 16.26 30.52 -77.56
CA LEU A 572 17.50 29.89 -77.09
C LEU A 572 18.07 30.59 -75.84
N ARG A 573 17.99 31.93 -75.74
CA ARG A 573 18.33 32.68 -74.52
C ARG A 573 17.44 32.28 -73.34
N LEU A 574 16.14 32.09 -73.56
CA LEU A 574 15.19 31.66 -72.53
C LEU A 574 15.49 30.24 -72.04
N GLU A 575 15.75 29.30 -72.95
CA GLU A 575 16.12 27.91 -72.59
C GLU A 575 17.46 27.84 -71.86
N MET A 576 18.40 28.76 -72.15
CA MET A 576 19.62 28.94 -71.38
C MET A 576 19.38 29.51 -69.98
N ALA A 577 18.52 30.52 -69.82
CA ALA A 577 18.19 31.12 -68.52
C ALA A 577 17.35 30.19 -67.62
N ALA A 578 16.47 29.41 -68.26
CA ALA A 578 15.62 28.41 -67.63
C ALA A 578 16.37 27.11 -67.27
N GLU A 579 17.56 26.89 -67.83
CA GLU A 579 18.36 25.65 -67.74
C GLU A 579 17.61 24.41 -68.26
N VAL A 580 16.70 24.62 -69.21
CA VAL A 580 15.85 23.58 -69.80
C VAL A 580 16.60 22.87 -70.94
N PRO A 581 16.40 21.55 -71.14
CA PRO A 581 16.95 20.83 -72.29
C PRO A 581 16.46 21.43 -73.62
N THR A 582 17.40 21.79 -74.49
CA THR A 582 17.12 22.17 -75.88
C THR A 582 16.87 20.93 -76.73
N PRO A 583 15.93 20.97 -77.71
CA PRO A 583 15.79 19.94 -78.73
C PRO A 583 17.11 19.67 -79.47
N ALA A 584 17.32 18.43 -79.92
CA ALA A 584 18.56 17.99 -80.56
C ALA A 584 18.96 18.89 -81.75
N ASP A 585 17.99 19.23 -82.60
CA ASP A 585 18.14 20.05 -83.80
C ASP A 585 18.58 21.50 -83.52
N GLN A 586 18.55 21.92 -82.25
CA GLN A 586 18.86 23.27 -81.79
C GLN A 586 20.11 23.33 -80.89
N LEU A 587 20.78 22.20 -80.66
CA LEU A 587 21.98 22.13 -79.81
C LEU A 587 23.15 22.94 -80.39
N ASP A 588 23.37 22.88 -81.69
CA ASP A 588 24.47 23.62 -82.34
C ASP A 588 24.18 25.12 -82.41
N ALA A 589 22.91 25.51 -82.59
CA ALA A 589 22.47 26.90 -82.45
C ALA A 589 22.69 27.42 -81.02
N ARG A 590 22.38 26.62 -79.99
CA ARG A 590 22.67 26.96 -78.57
C ARG A 590 24.18 27.12 -78.31
N ARG A 591 25.01 26.20 -78.82
CA ARG A 591 26.49 26.26 -78.68
C ARG A 591 27.05 27.50 -79.37
N ALA A 592 26.61 27.80 -80.59
CA ALA A 592 26.99 29.01 -81.31
C ALA A 592 26.58 30.28 -80.55
N LEU A 593 25.37 30.32 -79.98
CA LEU A 593 24.91 31.44 -79.16
C LEU A 593 25.72 31.59 -77.87
N GLN A 594 26.07 30.50 -77.19
CA GLN A 594 26.96 30.53 -76.02
C GLN A 594 28.33 31.16 -76.36
N LEU A 595 28.92 30.79 -77.50
CA LEU A 595 30.18 31.40 -77.97
C LEU A 595 30.00 32.90 -78.31
N LYS A 596 28.90 33.30 -78.96
CA LYS A 596 28.56 34.72 -79.22
C LYS A 596 28.43 35.54 -77.93
N LEU A 597 27.93 34.94 -76.84
CA LEU A 597 27.77 35.64 -75.56
C LEU A 597 29.09 35.72 -74.76
N LEU A 598 30.01 34.79 -74.97
CA LEU A 598 31.35 34.85 -74.37
C LEU A 598 32.26 35.90 -75.04
N THR A 599 32.04 36.21 -76.33
CA THR A 599 32.84 37.23 -77.05
C THR A 599 32.35 38.66 -76.81
N LYS A 600 31.07 38.87 -76.47
CA LYS A 600 30.49 40.20 -76.19
C LYS A 600 30.61 40.59 -74.71
N ARG A 601 31.78 41.11 -74.35
CA ARG A 601 32.06 41.58 -72.98
C ARG A 601 31.22 42.82 -72.62
N GLY A 602 30.15 42.62 -71.86
CA GLY A 602 29.30 43.70 -71.33
C GLY A 602 27.79 43.53 -71.59
N ASP A 603 27.40 42.60 -72.47
CA ASP A 603 25.98 42.32 -72.72
C ASP A 603 25.30 41.69 -71.48
N PRO A 604 24.05 42.06 -71.17
CA PRO A 604 23.33 41.49 -70.03
C PRO A 604 23.05 40.00 -70.22
N ALA A 605 23.22 39.24 -69.14
CA ALA A 605 23.09 37.78 -69.15
C ALA A 605 21.64 37.37 -69.54
N PRO A 606 21.43 36.19 -70.15
CA PRO A 606 20.08 35.69 -70.46
C PRO A 606 19.16 35.64 -69.23
N VAL A 607 19.71 35.38 -68.04
CA VAL A 607 18.98 35.39 -66.74
C VAL A 607 18.55 36.80 -66.31
N GLN A 608 19.14 37.86 -66.84
CA GLN A 608 18.77 39.26 -66.58
C GLN A 608 17.77 39.80 -67.61
N THR A 609 17.83 39.33 -68.87
CA THR A 609 16.96 39.81 -69.96
C THR A 609 15.76 38.91 -70.25
N TRP A 610 15.58 37.78 -69.56
CA TRP A 610 14.55 36.80 -69.89
C TRP A 610 13.14 37.40 -70.04
N GLY A 611 12.77 38.39 -69.22
CA GLY A 611 11.50 39.09 -69.36
C GLY A 611 11.35 39.84 -70.69
N GLN A 612 12.43 40.45 -71.20
CA GLN A 612 12.43 41.12 -72.50
C GLN A 612 12.49 40.10 -73.64
N ASP A 613 13.27 39.03 -73.49
CA ASP A 613 13.41 37.98 -74.50
C ASP A 613 12.10 37.18 -74.66
N ALA A 614 11.35 36.93 -73.58
CA ALA A 614 9.99 36.39 -73.64
C ALA A 614 9.04 37.30 -74.44
N GLY A 615 9.15 38.63 -74.27
CA GLY A 615 8.39 39.59 -75.08
C GLY A 615 8.71 39.49 -76.58
N LYS A 616 9.97 39.29 -76.96
CA LYS A 616 10.36 39.08 -78.38
C LYS A 616 9.77 37.81 -78.97
N VAL A 617 9.66 36.74 -78.18
CA VAL A 617 9.01 35.50 -78.64
C VAL A 617 7.50 35.69 -78.78
N LEU A 618 6.85 36.38 -77.83
CA LEU A 618 5.42 36.69 -77.90
C LEU A 618 5.06 37.62 -79.09
N ALA A 619 6.00 38.41 -79.58
CA ALA A 619 5.82 39.20 -80.81
C ALA A 619 5.79 38.33 -82.08
N ALA A 620 6.46 37.18 -82.11
CA ALA A 620 6.53 36.27 -83.26
C ALA A 620 5.18 35.56 -83.52
N PRO A 621 4.91 35.10 -84.77
CA PRO A 621 3.72 34.31 -85.06
C PRO A 621 3.65 33.04 -84.18
N HIS A 622 2.44 32.66 -83.76
CA HIS A 622 2.25 31.49 -82.91
C HIS A 622 2.54 30.19 -83.68
N ASP A 623 3.47 29.40 -83.16
CA ASP A 623 3.79 28.03 -83.61
C ASP A 623 3.72 27.08 -82.41
N ALA A 624 3.07 25.93 -82.59
CA ALA A 624 2.87 24.94 -81.53
C ALA A 624 4.20 24.36 -80.97
N THR A 625 5.27 24.32 -81.78
CA THR A 625 6.58 23.83 -81.33
C THR A 625 7.27 24.87 -80.45
N SER A 626 7.30 26.12 -80.91
CA SER A 626 7.81 27.30 -80.21
C SER A 626 7.03 27.58 -78.92
N ALA A 627 5.71 27.37 -78.93
CA ALA A 627 4.83 27.49 -77.77
C ALA A 627 5.19 26.50 -76.65
N ARG A 628 5.39 25.22 -76.97
CA ARG A 628 5.80 24.22 -75.98
C ARG A 628 7.18 24.53 -75.38
N ARG A 629 8.12 25.03 -76.19
CA ARG A 629 9.46 25.45 -75.74
C ARG A 629 9.38 26.68 -74.81
N LEU A 630 8.64 27.72 -75.21
CA LEU A 630 8.39 28.92 -74.40
C LEU A 630 7.71 28.56 -73.07
N GLN A 631 6.66 27.73 -73.11
CA GLN A 631 5.95 27.29 -71.91
C GLN A 631 6.87 26.54 -70.94
N ASN A 632 7.73 25.65 -71.43
CA ASN A 632 8.71 24.94 -70.61
C ASN A 632 9.75 25.88 -69.98
N ALA A 633 10.25 26.87 -70.74
CA ALA A 633 11.19 27.87 -70.22
C ALA A 633 10.54 28.79 -69.19
N LEU A 634 9.36 29.33 -69.47
CA LEU A 634 8.60 30.20 -68.56
C LEU A 634 8.17 29.47 -67.29
N LYS A 635 7.80 28.19 -67.36
CA LYS A 635 7.48 27.35 -66.18
C LYS A 635 8.64 27.25 -65.19
N ALA A 636 9.88 27.24 -65.68
CA ALA A 636 11.07 27.25 -64.83
C ALA A 636 11.41 28.67 -64.34
N LEU A 637 11.31 29.68 -65.21
CA LEU A 637 11.67 31.07 -64.89
C LEU A 637 10.69 31.74 -63.92
N LEU A 638 9.38 31.48 -64.02
CA LEU A 638 8.36 31.99 -63.10
C LEU A 638 8.36 31.29 -61.72
N ARG A 639 9.07 30.15 -61.61
CA ARG A 639 9.22 29.39 -60.37
C ARG A 639 10.46 29.80 -59.55
N LYS A 640 11.43 30.48 -60.17
CA LYS A 640 12.61 31.05 -59.50
C LYS A 640 12.17 32.31 -58.72
#